data_AF-A0A8B8AMD3-F1
#
_entry.id   AF-A0A8B8AMD3-F1
#
_cell.length_a   1.000
_cell.length_b   1.000
_cell.length_c   1.000
_cell.angle_alpha   90.00
_cell.angle_beta   90.00
_cell.angle_gamma   90.00
#
_symmetry.space_group_name_H-M   'P 1'
#
loop_
_entity.id
_entity.type
_entity.pdbx_description
1 polymer ?
#
loop_
_entity_poly.entity_id
_entity_poly.type
_entity_poly.pdbx_seq_one_letter_code
_entity_poly.pdbx_strand_id
1 'polypeptide(L)'
;MLHKMRSHICFLAFFPYLGISVLAAFYCPQTKCFCSSSSDCKWLVDCSELNLKKVPPKFPANVTCINLSGNMLTEIKGSSFQELENLWSLDLSKNKLKTVEKGAFVKLRKLKHLDISSNINLGLSVLKNVTDGLNQTNIKVFKVNQISCPAGRSTILRRAHLINLDNTSLVELSIADNRIEMMEPCVLYNLPKSIKRLDIASNRLIAAKYVLEYTTLAHVEVINASLRNSPAPFLTSLARCEENLDTSENYNDDNLCHVARPYSSSNWLISITVPAFLDTLYVNSSKIFSQVLKFKLLPNKLRRVYLQDNIIHSWAGPMYGVENITVLDMSRNFCARIYKDIAVNLHGLITLNLSENALGSKFQFDVTGKIMRNLRRLQYLDISNNRIQALPYPFFKNLNSIVHLKVSNNLLSEWNVATRHMLNLTTLDLSQNRLGTISTNGMSELSLLFARGNLSINLKDNRLLCTCDNLNFLEWMSSNRAHFVMFHLYTCSKAQKSGLDFKQFDKSIAKLKDMCKSYTVYYIIISVTATCISSLAIFVVLYRNRWKIRYLRYTLLQRGLRNGNLLRTNGSDEDFFLYDAFVSYTSKDREFVIRDMIQNLEELYGLRLLIRDRSFLPGEPKCQQIVRSIQESKKTLCVVSKRFLKSAWRDYELNMARVEGVEARKTLKYVVLILLPEVYNGGYPKKISDFLKKNCFIEYPDDPTGYEEFWQNLSNTLQENSES
;
A
#
# COMPACT_ATOMS: atom_id res chain seq x y z
N MET A 1 -48.95 -5.64 -47.06
CA MET A 1 -49.01 -6.95 -46.39
C MET A 1 -49.69 -6.74 -45.03
N LEU A 2 -51.02 -6.66 -44.93
CA LEU A 2 -51.97 -7.77 -44.85
C LEU A 2 -51.55 -8.89 -43.89
N HIS A 3 -52.07 -8.84 -42.65
CA HIS A 3 -52.84 -9.97 -42.14
C HIS A 3 -53.92 -9.53 -41.13
N LYS A 4 -55.16 -9.54 -41.61
CA LYS A 4 -56.39 -9.69 -40.84
C LYS A 4 -56.40 -11.08 -40.20
N MET A 5 -56.93 -11.20 -38.98
CA MET A 5 -57.81 -12.31 -38.64
C MET A 5 -59.13 -11.76 -38.09
N ARG A 6 -60.18 -11.94 -38.91
CA ARG A 6 -61.57 -12.05 -38.48
C ARG A 6 -61.79 -13.51 -38.06
N SER A 7 -62.60 -13.72 -37.03
CA SER A 7 -63.47 -14.90 -36.96
C SER A 7 -64.84 -14.46 -36.44
N HIS A 8 -65.86 -14.70 -37.25
CA HIS A 8 -67.28 -14.63 -36.92
C HIS A 8 -67.76 -16.04 -36.52
N ILE A 9 -68.77 -16.16 -35.66
CA ILE A 9 -70.14 -16.62 -36.02
C ILE A 9 -70.96 -16.93 -34.74
N CYS A 10 -72.23 -16.56 -34.84
CA CYS A 10 -73.40 -16.64 -33.98
C CYS A 10 -73.68 -17.98 -33.26
N PHE A 11 -74.39 -17.91 -32.12
CA PHE A 11 -75.48 -18.85 -31.79
C PHE A 11 -76.56 -18.20 -30.89
N LEU A 12 -77.78 -18.19 -31.44
CA LEU A 12 -79.14 -18.18 -30.84
C LEU A 12 -79.73 -16.99 -30.06
N ALA A 13 -80.92 -16.61 -30.54
CA ALA A 13 -81.92 -15.72 -29.97
C ALA A 13 -82.80 -16.44 -28.95
N PHE A 14 -83.27 -15.73 -27.90
CA PHE A 14 -84.66 -15.65 -27.39
C PHE A 14 -84.64 -14.99 -25.99
N PHE A 15 -85.23 -13.80 -25.85
CA PHE A 15 -86.05 -13.30 -24.73
C PHE A 15 -86.25 -11.77 -24.88
N PRO A 16 -87.49 -11.28 -25.07
CA PRO A 16 -87.80 -9.85 -25.00
C PRO A 16 -88.19 -9.45 -23.56
N TYR A 17 -87.94 -8.19 -23.20
CA TYR A 17 -88.33 -7.50 -21.96
C TYR A 17 -87.51 -7.78 -20.70
N LEU A 18 -86.45 -6.98 -20.48
CA LEU A 18 -86.12 -6.45 -19.16
C LEU A 18 -85.20 -5.23 -19.27
N GLY A 19 -85.66 -4.09 -18.75
CA GLY A 19 -84.79 -3.11 -18.11
C GLY A 19 -84.08 -2.09 -19.00
N ILE A 20 -84.69 -0.91 -19.10
CA ILE A 20 -83.95 0.34 -19.27
C ILE A 20 -83.06 0.52 -18.03
N SER A 21 -81.80 0.11 -18.12
CA SER A 21 -80.64 0.63 -17.37
C SER A 21 -79.44 -0.30 -17.63
N VAL A 22 -78.22 0.25 -17.62
CA VAL A 22 -76.95 -0.45 -17.86
C VAL A 22 -76.54 -0.60 -19.35
N LEU A 23 -76.59 0.50 -20.09
CA LEU A 23 -75.59 0.78 -21.12
C LEU A 23 -75.00 2.16 -20.85
N ALA A 24 -74.25 2.29 -19.74
CA ALA A 24 -73.32 3.39 -19.58
C ALA A 24 -72.19 3.14 -20.59
N ALA A 25 -72.40 3.60 -21.83
CA ALA A 25 -71.46 3.46 -22.91
C ALA A 25 -70.10 4.02 -22.48
N PHE A 26 -69.10 3.14 -22.49
CA PHE A 26 -67.69 3.43 -22.30
C PHE A 26 -67.21 4.37 -23.41
N TYR A 27 -67.49 5.66 -23.27
CA TYR A 27 -67.24 6.64 -24.32
C TYR A 27 -65.94 7.37 -24.03
N CYS A 28 -64.85 6.97 -24.69
CA CYS A 28 -63.63 7.76 -24.71
C CYS A 28 -63.94 9.13 -25.36
N PRO A 29 -63.37 10.27 -24.91
CA PRO A 29 -63.61 11.56 -25.54
C PRO A 29 -63.39 11.49 -27.06
N GLN A 30 -64.23 12.13 -27.87
CA GLN A 30 -64.13 12.07 -29.35
C GLN A 30 -62.84 12.69 -29.93
N THR A 31 -62.06 13.37 -29.10
CA THR A 31 -60.68 13.73 -29.39
C THR A 31 -59.84 12.45 -29.57
N LYS A 32 -58.71 12.50 -30.28
CA LYS A 32 -57.82 11.33 -30.52
C LYS A 32 -57.17 10.74 -29.24
N CYS A 33 -57.78 10.93 -28.08
CA CYS A 33 -57.33 10.41 -26.81
C CYS A 33 -57.44 8.88 -26.78
N PHE A 34 -56.52 8.28 -26.05
CA PHE A 34 -56.47 6.86 -25.80
C PHE A 34 -57.06 6.55 -24.42
N CYS A 35 -57.94 5.56 -24.34
CA CYS A 35 -58.52 5.13 -23.07
C CYS A 35 -58.06 3.72 -22.72
N SER A 36 -57.62 3.53 -21.48
CA SER A 36 -57.15 2.22 -21.00
C SER A 36 -57.45 2.01 -19.52
N SER A 37 -57.25 0.78 -19.06
CA SER A 37 -57.35 0.39 -17.67
C SER A 37 -56.04 -0.26 -17.23
N SER A 38 -55.57 0.09 -16.03
CA SER A 38 -54.36 -0.42 -15.40
C SER A 38 -54.61 -0.67 -13.91
N SER A 39 -53.74 -1.44 -13.25
CA SER A 39 -53.76 -1.65 -11.80
C SER A 39 -53.66 -0.33 -11.03
N ASP A 40 -52.86 0.61 -11.54
CA ASP A 40 -52.60 1.91 -10.90
C ASP A 40 -53.68 2.95 -11.23
N CYS A 41 -54.36 2.75 -12.36
CA CYS A 41 -55.43 3.62 -12.81
C CYS A 41 -56.58 2.81 -13.42
N LYS A 42 -57.68 2.67 -12.66
CA LYS A 42 -58.86 1.89 -13.11
C LYS A 42 -59.39 2.34 -14.46
N TRP A 43 -59.46 3.65 -14.68
CA TRP A 43 -59.91 4.27 -15.92
C TRP A 43 -59.02 5.47 -16.25
N LEU A 44 -58.09 5.25 -17.17
CA LEU A 44 -57.17 6.27 -17.70
C LEU A 44 -57.73 6.83 -19.01
N VAL A 45 -57.79 8.16 -19.08
CA VAL A 45 -57.95 8.90 -20.33
C VAL A 45 -56.63 9.62 -20.61
N ASP A 46 -55.91 9.14 -21.63
CA ASP A 46 -54.66 9.72 -22.09
C ASP A 46 -54.87 10.57 -23.34
N CYS A 47 -54.71 11.87 -23.17
CA CYS A 47 -54.81 12.89 -24.19
C CYS A 47 -53.46 13.62 -24.38
N SER A 48 -52.34 13.02 -23.97
CA SER A 48 -51.03 13.66 -24.02
C SER A 48 -50.50 13.84 -25.45
N GLU A 49 -49.72 14.91 -25.66
CA GLU A 49 -49.03 15.19 -26.93
C GLU A 49 -49.95 15.31 -28.17
N LEU A 50 -51.22 15.67 -27.98
CA LEU A 50 -52.22 15.80 -29.04
C LEU A 50 -52.36 17.24 -29.59
N ASN A 51 -51.48 18.16 -29.20
CA ASN A 51 -51.53 19.59 -29.56
C ASN A 51 -52.86 20.28 -29.18
N LEU A 52 -53.52 19.83 -28.12
CA LEU A 52 -54.79 20.38 -27.67
C LEU A 52 -54.62 21.81 -27.17
N LYS A 53 -55.47 22.73 -27.65
CA LYS A 53 -55.50 24.14 -27.20
C LYS A 53 -56.48 24.40 -26.06
N LYS A 54 -57.45 23.50 -25.87
CA LYS A 54 -58.48 23.56 -24.83
C LYS A 54 -58.69 22.15 -24.26
N VAL A 55 -59.13 22.10 -23.01
CA VAL A 55 -59.53 20.84 -22.36
C VAL A 55 -60.70 20.22 -23.14
N PRO A 56 -60.69 18.90 -23.43
CA PRO A 56 -61.84 18.22 -24.04
C PRO A 56 -63.15 18.48 -23.28
N PRO A 57 -64.26 18.76 -23.97
CA PRO A 57 -65.49 19.26 -23.32
C PRO A 57 -66.23 18.20 -22.49
N LYS A 58 -65.99 16.91 -22.74
CA LYS A 58 -66.62 15.80 -22.00
C LYS A 58 -65.62 14.69 -21.76
N PHE A 59 -65.62 14.19 -20.52
CA PHE A 59 -64.91 12.99 -20.10
C PHE A 59 -65.90 11.93 -19.59
N PRO A 60 -65.54 10.64 -19.57
CA PRO A 60 -66.33 9.61 -18.91
C PRO A 60 -66.54 9.94 -17.42
N ALA A 61 -67.77 9.84 -16.91
CA ALA A 61 -68.07 10.14 -15.50
C ALA A 61 -67.35 9.24 -14.47
N ASN A 62 -66.93 8.04 -14.90
CA ASN A 62 -66.21 7.07 -14.09
C ASN A 62 -64.67 7.16 -14.23
N VAL A 63 -64.15 8.16 -14.94
CA VAL A 63 -62.70 8.35 -15.12
C VAL A 63 -62.00 8.53 -13.78
N THR A 64 -60.85 7.87 -13.62
CA THR A 64 -60.02 7.96 -12.41
C THR A 64 -58.70 8.67 -12.65
N CYS A 65 -58.17 8.66 -13.88
CA CYS A 65 -56.98 9.44 -14.21
C CYS A 65 -57.12 10.12 -15.56
N ILE A 66 -56.61 11.34 -15.64
CA ILE A 66 -56.55 12.12 -16.87
C ILE A 66 -55.10 12.56 -17.09
N ASN A 67 -54.56 12.22 -18.25
CA ASN A 67 -53.27 12.73 -18.72
C ASN A 67 -53.52 13.72 -19.86
N LEU A 68 -53.29 15.01 -19.61
CA LEU A 68 -53.38 16.09 -20.59
C LEU A 68 -52.00 16.72 -20.84
N SER A 69 -50.91 16.03 -20.48
CA SER A 69 -49.56 16.57 -20.58
C SER A 69 -49.09 16.80 -22.02
N GLY A 70 -48.12 17.69 -22.21
CA GLY A 70 -47.48 17.90 -23.52
C GLY A 70 -48.41 18.52 -24.57
N ASN A 71 -49.42 19.27 -24.15
CA ASN A 71 -50.37 19.96 -25.03
C ASN A 71 -50.09 21.48 -25.09
N MET A 72 -51.02 22.24 -25.70
CA MET A 72 -50.93 23.68 -25.90
C MET A 72 -52.01 24.42 -25.09
N LEU A 73 -52.42 23.88 -23.94
CA LEU A 73 -53.42 24.49 -23.07
C LEU A 73 -52.86 25.79 -22.47
N THR A 74 -53.64 26.87 -22.50
CA THR A 74 -53.25 28.18 -21.96
C THR A 74 -54.00 28.59 -20.69
N GLU A 75 -55.21 28.06 -20.49
CA GLU A 75 -56.08 28.37 -19.36
C GLU A 75 -56.76 27.10 -18.84
N ILE A 76 -56.99 27.04 -17.52
CA ILE A 76 -57.88 26.05 -16.90
C ILE A 76 -59.03 26.79 -16.24
N LYS A 77 -60.25 26.44 -16.63
CA LYS A 77 -61.50 26.98 -16.06
C LYS A 77 -62.06 26.06 -14.99
N GLY A 78 -62.81 26.60 -14.04
CA GLY A 78 -63.45 25.82 -12.97
C GLY A 78 -64.47 24.80 -13.48
N SER A 79 -65.10 25.07 -14.62
CA SER A 79 -66.00 24.13 -15.28
C SER A 79 -65.30 22.96 -15.99
N SER A 80 -63.98 23.01 -16.20
CA SER A 80 -63.25 22.03 -17.03
C SER A 80 -63.30 20.60 -16.47
N PHE A 81 -63.45 20.46 -15.14
CA PHE A 81 -63.42 19.16 -14.46
C PHE A 81 -64.58 18.99 -13.45
N GLN A 82 -65.61 19.84 -13.53
CA GLN A 82 -66.62 19.98 -12.49
C GLN A 82 -67.40 18.70 -12.17
N GLU A 83 -67.58 17.80 -13.14
CA GLU A 83 -68.37 16.56 -13.02
C GLU A 83 -67.53 15.31 -12.66
N LEU A 84 -66.21 15.46 -12.45
CA LEU A 84 -65.29 14.33 -12.34
C LEU A 84 -64.99 13.95 -10.88
N GLU A 85 -66.03 13.60 -10.12
CA GLU A 85 -65.91 13.31 -8.68
C GLU A 85 -65.05 12.07 -8.35
N ASN A 86 -64.88 11.17 -9.32
CA ASN A 86 -64.07 9.95 -9.18
C ASN A 86 -62.60 10.14 -9.56
N LEU A 87 -62.22 11.33 -10.05
CA LEU A 87 -60.87 11.61 -10.49
C LEU A 87 -59.90 11.55 -9.31
N TRP A 88 -58.85 10.75 -9.48
CA TRP A 88 -57.83 10.47 -8.50
C TRP A 88 -56.46 11.05 -8.90
N SER A 89 -56.16 11.11 -10.20
CA SER A 89 -54.93 11.71 -10.73
C SER A 89 -55.21 12.61 -11.93
N LEU A 90 -54.58 13.79 -11.95
CA LEU A 90 -54.67 14.76 -13.03
C LEU A 90 -53.27 15.29 -13.38
N ASP A 91 -52.85 15.04 -14.62
CA ASP A 91 -51.60 15.56 -15.18
C ASP A 91 -51.88 16.63 -16.23
N LEU A 92 -51.48 17.87 -15.93
CA LEU A 92 -51.55 19.05 -16.79
C LEU A 92 -50.14 19.56 -17.15
N SER A 93 -49.11 18.74 -16.95
CA SER A 93 -47.73 19.15 -17.12
C SER A 93 -47.35 19.42 -18.57
N LYS A 94 -46.24 20.12 -18.80
CA LYS A 94 -45.68 20.41 -20.15
C LYS A 94 -46.69 21.07 -21.09
N ASN A 95 -47.55 21.93 -20.56
CA ASN A 95 -48.49 22.74 -21.35
C ASN A 95 -47.97 24.17 -21.52
N LYS A 96 -48.83 25.09 -21.94
CA LYS A 96 -48.55 26.54 -22.07
C LYS A 96 -49.41 27.36 -21.11
N LEU A 97 -49.75 26.79 -19.95
CA LEU A 97 -50.67 27.42 -19.02
C LEU A 97 -50.12 28.79 -18.58
N LYS A 98 -51.01 29.78 -18.60
CA LYS A 98 -50.76 31.13 -18.12
C LYS A 98 -51.74 31.51 -17.03
N THR A 99 -52.95 30.97 -17.03
CA THR A 99 -53.94 31.23 -15.98
C THR A 99 -54.62 29.95 -15.53
N VAL A 100 -54.96 29.91 -14.25
CA VAL A 100 -55.84 28.89 -13.65
C VAL A 100 -56.91 29.67 -12.88
N GLU A 101 -58.17 29.40 -13.19
CA GLU A 101 -59.30 30.02 -12.52
C GLU A 101 -59.29 29.64 -11.03
N LYS A 102 -59.64 30.60 -10.17
CA LYS A 102 -59.69 30.41 -8.74
C LYS A 102 -60.66 29.26 -8.40
N GLY A 103 -60.19 28.30 -7.62
CA GLY A 103 -61.00 27.16 -7.18
C GLY A 103 -61.25 26.11 -8.27
N ALA A 104 -60.46 26.08 -9.35
CA ALA A 104 -60.69 25.18 -10.48
C ALA A 104 -60.70 23.68 -10.12
N PHE A 105 -60.11 23.30 -8.99
CA PHE A 105 -59.99 21.91 -8.55
C PHE A 105 -60.90 21.57 -7.34
N VAL A 106 -61.70 22.51 -6.83
CA VAL A 106 -62.49 22.35 -5.60
C VAL A 106 -63.46 21.17 -5.64
N LYS A 107 -64.03 20.87 -6.81
CA LYS A 107 -65.00 19.79 -6.97
C LYS A 107 -64.36 18.39 -7.02
N LEU A 108 -63.05 18.30 -7.20
CA LEU A 108 -62.30 17.04 -7.35
C LEU A 108 -61.94 16.43 -5.98
N ARG A 109 -62.97 16.06 -5.20
CA ARG A 109 -62.83 15.63 -3.80
C ARG A 109 -61.97 14.37 -3.60
N LYS A 110 -61.90 13.48 -4.60
CA LYS A 110 -61.09 12.25 -4.55
C LYS A 110 -59.70 12.39 -5.15
N LEU A 111 -59.35 13.56 -5.69
CA LEU A 111 -58.06 13.80 -6.32
C LEU A 111 -56.95 13.66 -5.28
N LYS A 112 -55.94 12.84 -5.57
CA LYS A 112 -54.75 12.65 -4.73
C LYS A 112 -53.48 13.16 -5.40
N HIS A 113 -53.43 13.16 -6.73
CA HIS A 113 -52.25 13.58 -7.49
C HIS A 113 -52.63 14.70 -8.46
N LEU A 114 -51.93 15.83 -8.34
CA LEU A 114 -52.05 16.96 -9.25
C LEU A 114 -50.66 17.37 -9.71
N ASP A 115 -50.43 17.32 -11.03
CA ASP A 115 -49.19 17.78 -11.64
C ASP A 115 -49.49 18.92 -12.63
N ILE A 116 -48.92 20.10 -12.37
CA ILE A 116 -48.99 21.26 -13.27
C ILE A 116 -47.58 21.69 -13.73
N SER A 117 -46.59 20.80 -13.64
CA SER A 117 -45.19 21.09 -13.90
C SER A 117 -44.90 21.47 -15.35
N SER A 118 -43.75 22.09 -15.63
CA SER A 118 -43.30 22.49 -16.96
C SER A 118 -44.29 23.41 -17.70
N ASN A 119 -45.05 24.21 -16.97
CA ASN A 119 -45.88 25.29 -17.48
C ASN A 119 -45.19 26.64 -17.27
N ILE A 120 -44.11 26.88 -18.01
CA ILE A 120 -43.12 27.95 -17.79
C ILE A 120 -43.67 29.39 -17.81
N ASN A 121 -44.91 29.58 -18.26
CA ASN A 121 -45.56 30.89 -18.34
C ASN A 121 -46.48 31.18 -17.13
N LEU A 122 -46.70 30.21 -16.23
CA LEU A 122 -47.55 30.40 -15.05
C LEU A 122 -46.94 31.38 -14.06
N GLY A 123 -45.65 31.20 -13.73
CA GLY A 123 -45.00 31.93 -12.63
C GLY A 123 -45.57 31.57 -11.24
N LEU A 124 -44.88 32.01 -10.18
CA LEU A 124 -45.27 31.71 -8.79
C LEU A 124 -46.55 32.44 -8.35
N SER A 125 -46.86 33.60 -8.97
CA SER A 125 -48.01 34.44 -8.58
C SER A 125 -49.36 33.74 -8.75
N VAL A 126 -49.46 32.78 -9.68
CA VAL A 126 -50.70 32.03 -9.95
C VAL A 126 -50.93 30.92 -8.92
N LEU A 127 -49.93 30.54 -8.10
CA LEU A 127 -50.06 29.48 -7.10
C LEU A 127 -51.21 29.73 -6.13
N LYS A 128 -51.48 30.99 -5.75
CA LYS A 128 -52.63 31.35 -4.92
C LYS A 128 -53.96 30.91 -5.53
N ASN A 129 -54.13 31.04 -6.85
CA ASN A 129 -55.34 30.64 -7.56
C ASN A 129 -55.44 29.12 -7.70
N VAL A 130 -54.32 28.46 -8.02
CA VAL A 130 -54.23 26.99 -8.15
C VAL A 130 -54.55 26.30 -6.83
N THR A 131 -54.07 26.87 -5.73
CA THR A 131 -54.21 26.30 -4.38
C THR A 131 -55.53 26.66 -3.70
N ASP A 132 -56.31 27.57 -4.29
CA ASP A 132 -57.58 28.00 -3.72
C ASP A 132 -58.58 26.85 -3.61
N GLY A 133 -59.09 26.65 -2.39
CA GLY A 133 -60.04 25.60 -2.06
C GLY A 133 -59.48 24.16 -2.10
N LEU A 134 -58.16 23.98 -2.20
CA LEU A 134 -57.53 22.65 -2.07
C LEU A 134 -57.74 22.03 -0.69
N ASN A 135 -58.01 22.83 0.34
CA ASN A 135 -58.40 22.34 1.67
C ASN A 135 -59.72 21.54 1.67
N GLN A 136 -60.56 21.72 0.64
CA GLN A 136 -61.79 20.94 0.44
C GLN A 136 -61.55 19.66 -0.38
N THR A 137 -60.31 19.41 -0.79
CA THR A 137 -59.89 18.25 -1.58
C THR A 137 -58.99 17.33 -0.76
N ASN A 138 -58.71 16.12 -1.26
CA ASN A 138 -57.82 15.15 -0.60
C ASN A 138 -56.47 15.00 -1.32
N ILE A 139 -55.99 16.07 -1.98
CA ILE A 139 -54.74 16.04 -2.72
C ILE A 139 -53.60 15.71 -1.75
N LYS A 140 -52.80 14.70 -2.11
CA LYS A 140 -51.65 14.22 -1.35
C LYS A 140 -50.33 14.62 -1.98
N VAL A 141 -50.26 14.63 -3.31
CA VAL A 141 -49.07 14.96 -4.07
C VAL A 141 -49.39 16.13 -5.00
N PHE A 142 -48.68 17.23 -4.81
CA PHE A 142 -48.81 18.41 -5.65
C PHE A 142 -47.44 18.78 -6.25
N LYS A 143 -47.37 18.76 -7.57
CA LYS A 143 -46.15 19.05 -8.33
C LYS A 143 -46.31 20.34 -9.14
N VAL A 144 -45.43 21.28 -8.89
CA VAL A 144 -45.36 22.61 -9.48
C VAL A 144 -43.94 22.91 -9.97
N ASN A 145 -43.32 21.92 -10.61
CA ASN A 145 -41.93 22.01 -11.04
C ASN A 145 -41.83 22.85 -12.31
N GLN A 146 -40.79 23.66 -12.46
CA GLN A 146 -40.51 24.39 -13.71
C GLN A 146 -41.74 25.19 -14.24
N ILE A 147 -42.46 25.87 -13.35
CA ILE A 147 -43.57 26.77 -13.71
C ILE A 147 -43.10 28.20 -13.99
N SER A 148 -41.83 28.49 -13.66
CA SER A 148 -41.14 29.73 -13.93
C SER A 148 -40.21 29.59 -15.14
N CYS A 149 -40.20 30.58 -16.03
CA CYS A 149 -39.38 30.64 -17.25
C CYS A 149 -37.88 30.53 -16.94
N PRO A 150 -37.13 29.52 -17.43
CA PRO A 150 -35.73 29.30 -17.05
C PRO A 150 -34.78 30.50 -17.25
N ALA A 151 -35.07 31.34 -18.25
CA ALA A 151 -34.26 32.51 -18.61
C ALA A 151 -34.62 33.80 -17.86
N GLY A 152 -35.64 33.79 -16.98
CA GLY A 152 -36.09 35.01 -16.29
C GLY A 152 -35.20 35.42 -15.10
N ARG A 153 -35.59 36.51 -14.42
CA ARG A 153 -34.98 36.99 -13.15
C ARG A 153 -35.34 36.12 -11.94
N SER A 154 -34.39 35.87 -11.03
CA SER A 154 -34.61 35.12 -9.79
C SER A 154 -35.90 35.51 -9.05
N THR A 155 -36.55 34.53 -8.44
CA THR A 155 -37.83 34.70 -7.75
C THR A 155 -37.69 34.50 -6.24
N ILE A 156 -38.54 35.16 -5.47
CA ILE A 156 -38.66 34.96 -4.02
C ILE A 156 -39.94 34.17 -3.78
N LEU A 157 -39.87 33.08 -3.01
CA LEU A 157 -41.06 32.35 -2.58
C LEU A 157 -41.68 33.09 -1.39
N ARG A 158 -42.85 33.68 -1.60
CA ARG A 158 -43.55 34.53 -0.64
C ARG A 158 -44.69 33.79 0.05
N ARG A 159 -45.10 34.28 1.21
CA ARG A 159 -46.23 33.76 1.98
C ARG A 159 -47.51 33.69 1.15
N ALA A 160 -47.76 34.72 0.34
CA ALA A 160 -48.91 34.81 -0.54
C ALA A 160 -49.01 33.65 -1.55
N HIS A 161 -47.88 33.04 -1.96
CA HIS A 161 -47.87 31.92 -2.89
C HIS A 161 -48.38 30.62 -2.27
N LEU A 162 -48.15 30.42 -0.96
CA LEU A 162 -48.50 29.19 -0.24
C LEU A 162 -49.70 29.37 0.72
N ILE A 163 -50.32 30.55 0.76
CA ILE A 163 -51.31 30.93 1.79
C ILE A 163 -52.50 29.96 1.93
N ASN A 164 -52.86 29.24 0.88
CA ASN A 164 -53.98 28.29 0.89
C ASN A 164 -53.57 26.84 1.21
N LEU A 165 -52.31 26.59 1.56
CA LEU A 165 -51.78 25.23 1.76
C LEU A 165 -51.82 24.74 3.21
N ASP A 166 -51.87 25.63 4.20
CA ASP A 166 -51.72 25.32 5.64
C ASP A 166 -52.73 24.27 6.15
N ASN A 167 -53.97 24.36 5.68
CA ASN A 167 -55.10 23.51 6.05
C ASN A 167 -55.40 22.43 5.00
N THR A 168 -54.42 22.09 4.18
CA THR A 168 -54.55 21.01 3.20
C THR A 168 -54.03 19.67 3.75
N SER A 169 -54.29 18.61 2.99
CA SER A 169 -53.90 17.25 3.36
C SER A 169 -52.65 16.74 2.60
N LEU A 170 -51.85 17.66 2.07
CA LEU A 170 -50.66 17.38 1.26
C LEU A 170 -49.60 16.62 2.07
N VAL A 171 -49.07 15.58 1.44
CA VAL A 171 -47.98 14.76 1.95
C VAL A 171 -46.67 15.07 1.20
N GLU A 172 -46.78 15.42 -0.07
CA GLU A 172 -45.65 15.77 -0.93
C GLU A 172 -45.93 17.07 -1.68
N LEU A 173 -44.99 18.02 -1.57
CA LEU A 173 -44.93 19.21 -2.39
C LEU A 173 -43.59 19.23 -3.13
N SER A 174 -43.66 19.30 -4.46
CA SER A 174 -42.50 19.50 -5.32
C SER A 174 -42.63 20.84 -6.05
N ILE A 175 -41.70 21.76 -5.78
CA ILE A 175 -41.53 23.07 -6.43
C ILE A 175 -40.12 23.17 -7.03
N ALA A 176 -39.60 22.03 -7.47
CA ALA A 176 -38.28 21.90 -8.05
C ALA A 176 -38.17 22.59 -9.42
N ASP A 177 -36.94 22.77 -9.87
CA ASP A 177 -36.62 23.28 -11.22
C ASP A 177 -37.26 24.67 -11.51
N ASN A 178 -37.49 25.44 -10.45
CA ASN A 178 -37.85 26.85 -10.52
C ASN A 178 -36.61 27.73 -10.28
N ARG A 179 -36.80 29.03 -10.11
CA ARG A 179 -35.71 30.01 -9.94
C ARG A 179 -35.75 30.67 -8.56
N ILE A 180 -36.22 29.92 -7.56
CA ILE A 180 -36.35 30.42 -6.19
C ILE A 180 -34.96 30.64 -5.62
N GLU A 181 -34.61 31.90 -5.39
CA GLU A 181 -33.34 32.30 -4.79
C GLU A 181 -33.47 32.42 -3.27
N MET A 182 -34.61 32.92 -2.79
CA MET A 182 -34.88 33.13 -1.38
C MET A 182 -36.32 32.78 -1.02
N MET A 183 -36.55 32.54 0.26
CA MET A 183 -37.86 32.36 0.86
C MET A 183 -38.13 33.54 1.81
N GLU A 184 -39.31 34.14 1.70
CA GLU A 184 -39.80 35.15 2.66
C GLU A 184 -39.89 34.51 4.06
N PRO A 185 -39.57 35.26 5.13
CA PRO A 185 -39.82 34.78 6.47
C PRO A 185 -41.25 34.26 6.66
N CYS A 186 -41.36 33.21 7.44
CA CYS A 186 -42.56 32.45 7.75
C CYS A 186 -43.23 31.72 6.59
N VAL A 187 -42.68 31.72 5.38
CA VAL A 187 -43.34 31.04 4.24
C VAL A 187 -43.54 29.54 4.49
N LEU A 188 -42.67 28.93 5.30
CA LEU A 188 -42.77 27.51 5.66
C LEU A 188 -43.90 27.20 6.65
N TYR A 189 -44.42 28.20 7.40
CA TYR A 189 -45.59 28.01 8.27
C TYR A 189 -46.88 27.77 7.47
N ASN A 190 -46.91 28.23 6.21
CA ASN A 190 -48.04 27.99 5.30
C ASN A 190 -48.03 26.57 4.71
N LEU A 191 -47.02 25.75 5.01
CA LEU A 191 -47.03 24.34 4.63
C LEU A 191 -47.87 23.53 5.63
N PRO A 192 -48.66 22.56 5.16
CA PRO A 192 -49.51 21.77 6.04
C PRO A 192 -48.67 20.86 6.92
N LYS A 193 -49.12 20.64 8.16
CA LYS A 193 -48.46 19.74 9.12
C LYS A 193 -48.38 18.28 8.67
N SER A 194 -49.16 17.89 7.66
CA SER A 194 -49.19 16.55 7.06
C SER A 194 -48.06 16.30 6.07
N ILE A 195 -47.27 17.33 5.71
CA ILE A 195 -46.20 17.23 4.73
C ILE A 195 -45.05 16.35 5.24
N LYS A 196 -44.65 15.39 4.41
CA LYS A 196 -43.56 14.43 4.66
C LYS A 196 -42.41 14.59 3.70
N ARG A 197 -42.68 15.04 2.47
CA ARG A 197 -41.68 15.20 1.40
C ARG A 197 -41.77 16.62 0.85
N LEU A 198 -40.64 17.33 0.92
CA LEU A 198 -40.49 18.65 0.35
C LEU A 198 -39.35 18.63 -0.68
N ASP A 199 -39.70 18.82 -1.95
CA ASP A 199 -38.75 18.85 -3.04
C ASP A 199 -38.64 20.27 -3.62
N ILE A 200 -37.52 20.91 -3.32
CA ILE A 200 -37.13 22.26 -3.75
C ILE A 200 -35.87 22.21 -4.62
N ALA A 201 -35.55 21.05 -5.20
CA ALA A 201 -34.35 20.84 -6.00
C ALA A 201 -34.27 21.77 -7.21
N SER A 202 -33.09 21.95 -7.77
CA SER A 202 -32.80 22.78 -8.95
C SER A 202 -33.25 24.24 -8.84
N ASN A 203 -33.46 24.76 -7.63
CA ASN A 203 -33.66 26.19 -7.37
C ASN A 203 -32.31 26.90 -7.14
N ARG A 204 -32.31 28.22 -6.95
CA ARG A 204 -31.10 29.03 -6.76
C ARG A 204 -30.90 29.46 -5.30
N LEU A 205 -31.28 28.60 -4.36
CA LEU A 205 -31.40 28.94 -2.94
C LEU A 205 -30.08 29.44 -2.33
N ILE A 206 -30.11 30.64 -1.75
CA ILE A 206 -29.01 31.20 -0.94
C ILE A 206 -29.34 31.09 0.55
N ALA A 207 -28.37 30.74 1.40
CA ALA A 207 -28.61 30.63 2.84
C ALA A 207 -29.05 31.99 3.44
N ALA A 208 -30.26 32.04 4.03
CA ALA A 208 -30.82 33.23 4.66
C ALA A 208 -31.63 32.89 5.92
N LYS A 209 -32.33 33.87 6.50
CA LYS A 209 -33.09 33.74 7.78
C LYS A 209 -34.07 32.56 7.79
N TYR A 210 -34.64 32.20 6.65
CA TYR A 210 -35.60 31.09 6.53
C TYR A 210 -35.03 29.71 6.94
N VAL A 211 -33.70 29.53 6.98
CA VAL A 211 -33.06 28.28 7.44
C VAL A 211 -33.36 28.02 8.93
N LEU A 212 -33.59 29.08 9.71
CA LEU A 212 -33.98 28.98 11.13
C LEU A 212 -35.41 28.44 11.32
N GLU A 213 -36.23 28.51 10.28
CA GLU A 213 -37.63 28.09 10.29
C GLU A 213 -37.81 26.62 9.93
N TYR A 214 -36.76 25.88 9.56
CA TYR A 214 -36.88 24.45 9.24
C TYR A 214 -37.40 23.60 10.42
N THR A 215 -37.35 24.12 11.64
CA THR A 215 -38.00 23.53 12.83
C THR A 215 -39.51 23.40 12.71
N THR A 216 -40.14 24.29 11.94
CA THR A 216 -41.59 24.30 11.70
C THR A 216 -42.05 23.09 10.92
N LEU A 217 -41.15 22.49 10.13
CA LEU A 217 -41.37 21.30 9.32
C LEU A 217 -41.30 20.02 10.16
N ALA A 218 -41.97 20.02 11.32
CA ALA A 218 -41.77 19.02 12.37
C ALA A 218 -41.96 17.57 11.90
N HIS A 219 -42.84 17.30 10.93
CA HIS A 219 -43.14 15.95 10.43
C HIS A 219 -42.47 15.61 9.09
N VAL A 220 -41.66 16.51 8.53
CA VAL A 220 -40.99 16.25 7.25
C VAL A 220 -39.94 15.15 7.43
N GLU A 221 -40.02 14.13 6.58
CA GLU A 221 -39.13 12.97 6.56
C GLU A 221 -38.04 13.13 5.50
N VAL A 222 -38.34 13.79 4.36
CA VAL A 222 -37.40 13.98 3.26
C VAL A 222 -37.42 15.41 2.74
N ILE A 223 -36.24 16.03 2.68
CA ILE A 223 -36.03 17.31 2.01
C ILE A 223 -35.05 17.10 0.86
N ASN A 224 -35.44 17.51 -0.34
CA ASN A 224 -34.57 17.55 -1.50
C ASN A 224 -34.32 19.00 -1.93
N ALA A 225 -33.11 19.49 -1.70
CA ALA A 225 -32.62 20.82 -2.08
C ALA A 225 -31.39 20.73 -3.00
N SER A 226 -31.21 19.58 -3.66
CA SER A 226 -30.09 19.35 -4.59
C SER A 226 -30.20 20.21 -5.85
N LEU A 227 -29.10 20.57 -6.48
CA LEU A 227 -29.13 21.09 -7.86
C LEU A 227 -29.03 19.90 -8.83
N ARG A 228 -29.86 19.82 -9.87
CA ARG A 228 -29.66 18.80 -10.91
C ARG A 228 -28.43 19.19 -11.76
N ASN A 229 -27.46 18.27 -11.87
CA ASN A 229 -26.34 18.37 -12.80
C ASN A 229 -26.84 18.13 -14.23
N SER A 230 -27.46 19.14 -14.83
CA SER A 230 -27.56 19.25 -16.28
C SER A 230 -27.37 20.73 -16.60
N PRO A 231 -26.36 21.10 -17.42
CA PRO A 231 -26.32 22.46 -17.94
C PRO A 231 -27.66 22.70 -18.63
N ALA A 232 -28.38 23.74 -18.22
CA ALA A 232 -29.51 24.19 -19.02
C ALA A 232 -28.97 24.38 -20.45
N PRO A 233 -29.62 23.81 -21.48
CA PRO A 233 -29.14 23.93 -22.84
C PRO A 233 -28.84 25.41 -23.13
N PHE A 234 -27.66 25.69 -23.66
CA PHE A 234 -27.25 27.04 -23.98
C PHE A 234 -28.33 27.65 -24.86
N LEU A 235 -29.04 28.66 -24.35
CA LEU A 235 -30.14 29.27 -25.05
C LEU A 235 -29.58 29.92 -26.32
N THR A 236 -29.81 29.29 -27.47
CA THR A 236 -29.40 29.80 -28.80
C THR A 236 -30.16 31.07 -29.19
N SER A 237 -31.26 31.36 -28.47
CA SER A 237 -32.08 32.56 -28.56
C SER A 237 -32.58 32.88 -27.15
N LEU A 238 -32.42 34.14 -26.71
CA LEU A 238 -33.15 34.65 -25.54
C LEU A 238 -34.64 34.73 -25.92
N ALA A 239 -35.34 33.61 -25.82
CA ALA A 239 -36.80 33.62 -25.85
C ALA A 239 -37.27 34.60 -24.78
N ARG A 240 -38.08 35.59 -25.17
CA ARG A 240 -38.69 36.52 -24.19
C ARG A 240 -39.49 35.68 -23.21
N CYS A 241 -39.16 35.77 -21.92
CA CYS A 241 -39.98 35.17 -20.89
C CYS A 241 -41.32 35.92 -20.81
N GLU A 242 -42.41 35.24 -21.16
CA GLU A 242 -43.78 35.76 -21.09
C GLU A 242 -44.55 35.26 -19.87
N GLU A 243 -43.82 34.81 -18.84
CA GLU A 243 -44.38 34.36 -17.58
C GLU A 243 -45.12 35.47 -16.84
N ASN A 244 -46.10 35.10 -16.00
CA ASN A 244 -46.69 36.09 -15.11
C ASN A 244 -45.66 36.57 -14.09
N LEU A 245 -45.38 37.87 -14.14
CA LEU A 245 -44.49 38.51 -13.18
C LEU A 245 -45.12 38.48 -11.79
N ASP A 246 -44.28 38.26 -10.79
CA ASP A 246 -44.71 38.25 -9.41
C ASP A 246 -44.71 39.68 -8.85
N THR A 247 -45.87 40.32 -8.89
CA THR A 247 -46.09 41.69 -8.39
C THR A 247 -46.52 41.75 -6.93
N SER A 248 -46.53 40.61 -6.22
CA SER A 248 -46.92 40.60 -4.81
C SER A 248 -45.97 41.48 -3.98
N GLU A 249 -46.53 42.37 -3.17
CA GLU A 249 -45.76 43.24 -2.29
C GLU A 249 -44.98 42.43 -1.25
N ASN A 250 -43.81 42.94 -0.87
CA ASN A 250 -43.07 42.39 0.27
C ASN A 250 -43.82 42.73 1.54
N TYR A 251 -44.25 41.71 2.26
CA TYR A 251 -44.93 41.88 3.53
C TYR A 251 -43.86 42.15 4.61
N ASN A 252 -43.55 43.43 4.84
CA ASN A 252 -42.49 43.90 5.75
C ASN A 252 -42.84 43.75 7.25
N ASP A 253 -43.75 42.85 7.63
CA ASP A 253 -44.12 42.65 9.01
C ASP A 253 -43.18 41.63 9.69
N ASP A 254 -41.98 42.12 10.03
CA ASP A 254 -40.93 41.39 10.77
C ASP A 254 -41.41 40.91 12.17
N ASN A 255 -42.58 41.37 12.65
CA ASN A 255 -43.11 41.02 13.97
C ASN A 255 -43.99 39.75 13.98
N LEU A 256 -44.41 39.23 12.81
CA LEU A 256 -45.36 38.10 12.79
C LEU A 256 -44.74 36.76 13.19
N CYS A 257 -43.41 36.63 13.08
CA CYS A 257 -42.70 35.43 13.46
C CYS A 257 -41.53 35.78 14.37
N HIS A 258 -41.55 35.23 15.57
CA HIS A 258 -40.40 35.23 16.47
C HIS A 258 -39.29 34.34 15.91
N VAL A 259 -38.72 34.70 14.76
CA VAL A 259 -37.47 34.12 14.28
C VAL A 259 -36.42 34.55 15.30
N ALA A 260 -35.85 33.58 16.02
CA ALA A 260 -34.82 33.83 17.01
C ALA A 260 -33.76 34.76 16.40
N ARG A 261 -33.61 35.97 16.96
CA ARG A 261 -32.62 36.92 16.48
C ARG A 261 -31.26 36.23 16.58
N PRO A 262 -30.49 36.10 15.49
CA PRO A 262 -29.15 35.56 15.58
C PRO A 262 -28.35 36.49 16.49
N TYR A 263 -27.91 35.99 17.64
CA TYR A 263 -27.12 36.77 18.58
C TYR A 263 -25.86 37.27 17.87
N SER A 264 -25.76 38.59 17.77
CA SER A 264 -24.59 39.34 17.34
C SER A 264 -23.42 39.00 18.26
N SER A 265 -22.65 37.98 17.90
CA SER A 265 -21.34 37.75 18.50
C SER A 265 -20.34 37.35 17.41
N SER A 266 -19.12 37.83 17.56
CA SER A 266 -17.99 37.78 16.61
C SER A 266 -17.44 36.37 16.35
N ASN A 267 -18.12 35.31 16.78
CA ASN A 267 -17.81 33.93 16.47
C ASN A 267 -19.11 33.24 16.02
N TRP A 268 -19.36 33.17 14.71
CA TRP A 268 -20.59 32.57 14.16
C TRP A 268 -20.62 31.05 14.42
N LEU A 269 -21.26 30.66 15.52
CA LEU A 269 -21.68 29.29 15.79
C LEU A 269 -23.16 29.19 15.38
N ILE A 270 -23.43 28.80 14.13
CA ILE A 270 -24.82 28.64 13.67
C ILE A 270 -25.31 27.26 14.13
N SER A 271 -26.19 27.27 15.14
CA SER A 271 -27.00 26.10 15.47
C SER A 271 -28.12 26.00 14.44
N ILE A 272 -27.94 25.18 13.40
CA ILE A 272 -29.03 24.85 12.48
C ILE A 272 -29.90 23.79 13.15
N THR A 273 -31.14 24.15 13.41
CA THR A 273 -32.09 23.18 13.93
C THR A 273 -32.74 22.45 12.76
N VAL A 274 -32.43 21.16 12.66
CA VAL A 274 -33.02 20.26 11.66
C VAL A 274 -34.41 19.84 12.13
N PRO A 275 -35.40 19.67 11.22
CA PRO A 275 -36.70 19.16 11.59
C PRO A 275 -36.60 17.79 12.29
N ALA A 276 -37.38 17.60 13.36
CA ALA A 276 -37.19 16.51 14.31
C ALA A 276 -37.33 15.11 13.67
N PHE A 277 -38.20 14.97 12.68
CA PHE A 277 -38.48 13.70 11.99
C PHE A 277 -37.73 13.54 10.67
N LEU A 278 -36.87 14.50 10.30
CA LEU A 278 -36.12 14.42 9.06
C LEU A 278 -35.22 13.18 9.07
N ASP A 279 -35.39 12.32 8.07
CA ASP A 279 -34.65 11.06 7.91
C ASP A 279 -33.63 11.17 6.79
N THR A 280 -33.99 11.83 5.69
CA THR A 280 -33.13 11.96 4.50
C THR A 280 -33.05 13.40 4.01
N LEU A 281 -31.83 13.87 3.77
CA LEU A 281 -31.54 15.21 3.28
C LEU A 281 -30.65 15.13 2.02
N TYR A 282 -31.16 15.64 0.90
CA TYR A 282 -30.40 15.82 -0.34
C TYR A 282 -30.04 17.28 -0.53
N VAL A 283 -28.74 17.58 -0.51
CA VAL A 283 -28.19 18.93 -0.78
C VAL A 283 -26.98 18.83 -1.70
N ASN A 284 -26.95 17.80 -2.55
CA ASN A 284 -25.88 17.58 -3.49
C ASN A 284 -25.93 18.60 -4.63
N SER A 285 -24.76 18.93 -5.16
CA SER A 285 -24.59 19.85 -6.29
C SER A 285 -25.03 21.29 -6.02
N SER A 286 -25.51 21.63 -4.82
CA SER A 286 -26.16 22.88 -4.44
C SER A 286 -25.24 24.12 -4.41
N LYS A 287 -24.01 24.03 -4.95
CA LYS A 287 -22.98 25.09 -4.94
C LYS A 287 -22.72 25.68 -3.55
N ILE A 288 -22.96 24.90 -2.50
CA ILE A 288 -22.74 25.35 -1.14
C ILE A 288 -21.25 25.62 -0.97
N PHE A 289 -20.93 26.89 -0.73
CA PHE A 289 -19.61 27.35 -0.34
C PHE A 289 -19.59 27.57 1.16
N SER A 290 -18.68 26.90 1.87
CA SER A 290 -18.54 27.07 3.32
C SER A 290 -17.07 27.04 3.75
N GLN A 291 -16.64 28.12 4.41
CA GLN A 291 -15.54 28.10 5.38
C GLN A 291 -16.18 27.84 6.76
N VAL A 292 -15.70 26.83 7.49
CA VAL A 292 -16.53 26.11 8.47
C VAL A 292 -17.11 26.98 9.58
N LEU A 293 -18.43 27.03 9.62
CA LEU A 293 -19.25 27.32 10.78
C LEU A 293 -19.39 26.03 11.59
N LYS A 294 -19.14 26.04 12.90
CA LYS A 294 -19.38 24.87 13.76
C LYS A 294 -20.89 24.65 13.88
N PHE A 295 -21.40 23.54 13.34
CA PHE A 295 -22.82 23.19 13.41
C PHE A 295 -23.13 22.35 14.66
N LYS A 296 -24.18 22.73 15.37
CA LYS A 296 -24.83 21.90 16.37
C LYS A 296 -26.21 21.53 15.81
N LEU A 297 -26.42 20.25 15.50
CA LEU A 297 -27.76 19.74 15.21
C LEU A 297 -28.40 19.40 16.56
N LEU A 298 -29.63 19.85 16.78
CA LEU A 298 -30.43 19.35 17.90
C LEU A 298 -30.78 17.86 17.66
N PRO A 299 -31.17 17.10 18.71
CA PRO A 299 -31.54 15.70 18.57
C PRO A 299 -32.54 15.49 17.42
N ASN A 300 -32.20 14.62 16.48
CA ASN A 300 -32.95 14.42 15.25
C ASN A 300 -32.94 12.94 14.84
N LYS A 301 -33.79 12.60 13.86
CA LYS A 301 -33.88 11.26 13.27
C LYS A 301 -33.09 11.12 11.96
N LEU A 302 -32.17 12.04 11.66
CA LEU A 302 -31.48 12.09 10.38
C LEU A 302 -30.56 10.89 10.20
N ARG A 303 -30.77 10.14 9.12
CA ARG A 303 -30.03 8.92 8.79
C ARG A 303 -29.20 9.04 7.53
N ARG A 304 -29.66 9.78 6.53
CA ARG A 304 -29.02 9.86 5.21
C ARG A 304 -28.81 11.31 4.80
N VAL A 305 -27.55 11.64 4.52
CA VAL A 305 -27.14 12.99 4.13
C VAL A 305 -26.29 12.91 2.86
N TYR A 306 -26.73 13.60 1.82
CA TYR A 306 -26.09 13.65 0.51
C TYR A 306 -25.62 15.09 0.23
N LEU A 307 -24.31 15.30 0.27
CA LEU A 307 -23.61 16.59 0.13
C LEU A 307 -22.57 16.58 -1.00
N GLN A 308 -22.58 15.56 -1.86
CA GLN A 308 -21.64 15.44 -2.96
C GLN A 308 -21.76 16.61 -3.96
N ASP A 309 -20.72 16.85 -4.76
CA ASP A 309 -20.70 17.87 -5.81
C ASP A 309 -20.85 19.33 -5.32
N ASN A 310 -20.42 19.64 -4.10
CA ASN A 310 -20.44 21.00 -3.55
C ASN A 310 -19.03 21.62 -3.48
N ILE A 311 -18.93 22.82 -2.89
CA ILE A 311 -17.67 23.56 -2.71
C ILE A 311 -17.28 23.57 -1.23
N ILE A 312 -17.40 22.42 -0.56
CA ILE A 312 -17.06 22.28 0.86
C ILE A 312 -15.55 22.08 0.99
N HIS A 313 -14.85 23.08 1.50
CA HIS A 313 -13.38 23.11 1.50
C HIS A 313 -12.73 22.55 2.77
N SER A 314 -13.50 22.40 3.86
CA SER A 314 -13.02 21.95 5.17
C SER A 314 -14.15 21.32 5.99
N TRP A 315 -13.86 20.32 6.82
CA TRP A 315 -14.79 19.72 7.80
C TRP A 315 -14.24 19.81 9.21
N ALA A 316 -14.82 20.70 10.03
CA ALA A 316 -14.46 20.84 11.43
C ALA A 316 -15.36 20.01 12.34
N GLY A 317 -14.76 19.39 13.35
CA GLY A 317 -15.45 18.70 14.43
C GLY A 317 -15.35 19.45 15.75
N PRO A 318 -15.95 18.89 16.82
CA PRO A 318 -16.89 17.77 16.78
C PRO A 318 -18.28 18.23 16.30
N MET A 319 -18.95 17.44 15.45
CA MET A 319 -20.35 17.66 15.10
C MET A 319 -21.26 17.02 16.15
N TYR A 320 -22.31 17.73 16.59
CA TYR A 320 -23.28 17.22 17.55
C TYR A 320 -24.61 16.93 16.87
N GLY A 321 -25.35 15.92 17.34
CA GLY A 321 -26.64 15.56 16.75
C GLY A 321 -26.52 14.75 15.45
N VAL A 322 -25.36 14.13 15.20
CA VAL A 322 -25.06 13.30 14.02
C VAL A 322 -24.97 11.81 14.35
N GLU A 323 -25.35 11.43 15.58
CA GLU A 323 -25.17 10.09 16.14
C GLU A 323 -25.98 9.03 15.37
N ASN A 324 -27.13 9.44 14.84
CA ASN A 324 -28.05 8.57 14.09
C ASN A 324 -27.73 8.45 12.59
N ILE A 325 -26.74 9.22 12.08
CA ILE A 325 -26.41 9.20 10.65
C ILE A 325 -25.79 7.85 10.29
N THR A 326 -26.38 7.21 9.27
CA THR A 326 -25.97 5.91 8.74
C THR A 326 -25.30 6.03 7.37
N VAL A 327 -25.72 7.00 6.54
CA VAL A 327 -25.18 7.23 5.20
C VAL A 327 -24.77 8.69 5.10
N LEU A 328 -23.51 8.90 4.71
CA LEU A 328 -22.94 10.22 4.53
C LEU A 328 -22.10 10.24 3.25
N ASP A 329 -22.63 10.90 2.23
CA ASP A 329 -21.92 11.11 0.97
C ASP A 329 -21.46 12.56 0.90
N MET A 330 -20.14 12.76 0.84
CA MET A 330 -19.53 14.06 0.65
C MET A 330 -18.44 14.00 -0.42
N SER A 331 -18.61 13.09 -1.38
CA SER A 331 -17.72 12.97 -2.54
C SER A 331 -17.74 14.21 -3.43
N ARG A 332 -16.77 14.33 -4.35
CA ARG A 332 -16.69 15.43 -5.33
C ARG A 332 -16.84 16.80 -4.67
N ASN A 333 -16.07 17.01 -3.63
CA ASN A 333 -15.94 18.30 -2.95
C ASN A 333 -14.49 18.76 -3.05
N PHE A 334 -14.20 19.99 -2.62
CA PHE A 334 -12.84 20.53 -2.59
C PHE A 334 -12.21 20.39 -1.19
N CYS A 335 -12.60 19.36 -0.43
CA CYS A 335 -12.24 19.26 0.98
C CYS A 335 -10.75 18.94 1.15
N ALA A 336 -9.99 19.90 1.69
CA ALA A 336 -8.55 19.79 1.93
C ALA A 336 -8.18 19.77 3.43
N ARG A 337 -9.16 20.05 4.30
CA ARG A 337 -8.97 20.12 5.75
C ARG A 337 -10.01 19.25 6.45
N ILE A 338 -9.57 18.26 7.21
CA ILE A 338 -10.41 17.45 8.07
C ILE A 338 -9.80 17.44 9.48
N TYR A 339 -10.63 17.73 10.48
CA TYR A 339 -10.19 17.78 11.88
C TYR A 339 -10.31 16.38 12.51
N LYS A 340 -9.39 16.06 13.43
CA LYS A 340 -9.27 14.71 14.01
C LYS A 340 -10.45 14.32 14.92
N ASP A 341 -11.28 15.26 15.32
CA ASP A 341 -12.45 15.06 16.20
C ASP A 341 -13.77 14.94 15.44
N ILE A 342 -13.75 14.93 14.10
CA ILE A 342 -14.96 14.84 13.28
C ILE A 342 -15.78 13.56 13.55
N ALA A 343 -15.11 12.42 13.71
CA ALA A 343 -15.77 11.14 13.91
C ALA A 343 -16.16 10.86 15.37
N VAL A 344 -15.96 11.80 16.29
CA VAL A 344 -16.24 11.58 17.73
C VAL A 344 -17.68 11.10 17.94
N ASN A 345 -18.64 11.74 17.26
CA ASN A 345 -20.07 11.45 17.41
C ASN A 345 -20.67 10.64 16.25
N LEU A 346 -19.91 10.26 15.21
CA LEU A 346 -20.40 9.51 14.03
C LEU A 346 -20.38 7.98 14.23
N HIS A 347 -20.76 7.50 15.41
CA HIS A 347 -20.66 6.07 15.75
C HIS A 347 -21.72 5.18 15.07
N GLY A 348 -22.83 5.78 14.59
CA GLY A 348 -23.89 5.09 13.85
C GLY A 348 -23.59 4.83 12.37
N LEU A 349 -22.48 5.35 11.84
CA LEU A 349 -22.21 5.42 10.40
C LEU A 349 -21.95 4.03 9.79
N ILE A 350 -22.60 3.75 8.66
CA ILE A 350 -22.53 2.49 7.90
C ILE A 350 -21.85 2.73 6.54
N THR A 351 -22.21 3.81 5.85
CA THR A 351 -21.66 4.17 4.53
C THR A 351 -21.06 5.56 4.60
N LEU A 352 -19.78 5.67 4.22
CA LEU A 352 -19.05 6.93 4.12
C LEU A 352 -18.37 7.04 2.77
N ASN A 353 -18.73 8.07 2.01
CA ASN A 353 -18.10 8.39 0.74
C ASN A 353 -17.38 9.75 0.82
N LEU A 354 -16.06 9.69 0.73
CA LEU A 354 -15.13 10.82 0.76
C LEU A 354 -14.40 10.98 -0.58
N SER A 355 -14.79 10.24 -1.62
CA SER A 355 -14.07 10.19 -2.88
C SER A 355 -13.97 11.56 -3.57
N GLU A 356 -12.98 11.73 -4.44
CA GLU A 356 -12.83 12.94 -5.26
C GLU A 356 -12.74 14.23 -4.41
N ASN A 357 -11.82 14.24 -3.45
CA ASN A 357 -11.52 15.36 -2.57
C ASN A 357 -9.99 15.60 -2.51
N ALA A 358 -9.50 16.42 -1.57
CA ALA A 358 -8.07 16.73 -1.41
C ALA A 358 -7.53 16.32 -0.03
N LEU A 359 -8.01 15.21 0.54
CA LEU A 359 -7.73 14.80 1.93
C LEU A 359 -6.36 14.12 2.14
N GLY A 360 -5.62 13.81 1.07
CA GLY A 360 -4.40 12.99 1.10
C GLY A 360 -3.38 13.40 2.16
N SER A 361 -3.06 14.69 2.24
CA SER A 361 -2.10 15.19 3.24
C SER A 361 -2.59 14.96 4.68
N LYS A 362 -3.88 15.14 4.95
CA LYS A 362 -4.44 15.01 6.30
C LYS A 362 -4.51 13.56 6.76
N PHE A 363 -4.76 12.63 5.85
CA PHE A 363 -4.73 11.19 6.17
C PHE A 363 -3.31 10.70 6.43
N GLN A 364 -2.33 11.18 5.66
CA GLN A 364 -0.91 10.85 5.86
C GLN A 364 -0.39 11.25 7.24
N PHE A 365 -0.82 12.41 7.78
CA PHE A 365 -0.39 12.91 9.09
C PHE A 365 -1.28 12.46 10.27
N ASP A 366 -2.28 11.59 10.04
CA ASP A 366 -3.10 11.01 11.12
C ASP A 366 -2.44 9.76 11.72
N VAL A 367 -1.25 9.93 12.28
CA VAL A 367 -0.41 8.84 12.82
C VAL A 367 -1.12 8.02 13.90
N THR A 368 -2.13 8.59 14.57
CA THR A 368 -2.91 7.93 15.62
C THR A 368 -4.20 7.27 15.11
N GLY A 369 -4.53 7.41 13.83
CA GLY A 369 -5.76 6.91 13.21
C GLY A 369 -7.03 7.50 13.83
N LYS A 370 -6.97 8.74 14.36
CA LYS A 370 -8.08 9.34 15.12
C LYS A 370 -9.28 9.66 14.24
N ILE A 371 -9.08 9.96 12.95
CA ILE A 371 -10.14 10.32 12.00
C ILE A 371 -11.17 9.19 11.84
N MET A 372 -10.73 7.93 11.79
CA MET A 372 -11.61 6.76 11.55
C MET A 372 -11.92 5.96 12.83
N ARG A 373 -11.27 6.27 13.95
CA ARG A 373 -11.22 5.45 15.18
C ARG A 373 -12.57 5.01 15.74
N ASN A 374 -13.60 5.86 15.59
CA ASN A 374 -14.93 5.67 16.18
C ASN A 374 -15.97 5.09 15.22
N LEU A 375 -15.63 4.90 13.94
CA LEU A 375 -16.56 4.42 12.90
C LEU A 375 -16.72 2.88 12.93
N ARG A 376 -17.04 2.32 14.10
CA ARG A 376 -16.99 0.85 14.34
C ARG A 376 -18.03 0.06 13.54
N ARG A 377 -19.13 0.70 13.14
CA ARG A 377 -20.23 0.11 12.37
C ARG A 377 -20.08 0.30 10.86
N LEU A 378 -19.00 0.95 10.42
CA LEU A 378 -18.79 1.28 9.02
C LEU A 378 -18.62 0.00 8.19
N GLN A 379 -19.41 -0.13 7.13
CA GLN A 379 -19.41 -1.26 6.20
C GLN A 379 -18.88 -0.87 4.82
N TYR A 380 -19.12 0.36 4.38
CA TYR A 380 -18.64 0.88 3.10
C TYR A 380 -17.84 2.16 3.33
N LEU A 381 -16.60 2.17 2.85
CA LEU A 381 -15.72 3.35 2.85
C LEU A 381 -15.13 3.57 1.48
N ASP A 382 -15.34 4.78 0.94
CA ASP A 382 -14.72 5.23 -0.30
C ASP A 382 -13.87 6.48 -0.04
N ILE A 383 -12.56 6.34 -0.22
CA ILE A 383 -11.56 7.43 -0.14
C ILE A 383 -10.77 7.53 -1.45
N SER A 384 -11.35 7.05 -2.56
CA SER A 384 -10.73 7.12 -3.88
C SER A 384 -10.49 8.56 -4.34
N ASN A 385 -9.53 8.78 -5.24
CA ASN A 385 -9.24 10.09 -5.82
C ASN A 385 -9.05 11.23 -4.78
N ASN A 386 -8.19 10.99 -3.77
CA ASN A 386 -7.89 11.95 -2.70
C ASN A 386 -6.42 12.39 -2.66
N ARG A 387 -5.63 12.00 -3.67
CA ARG A 387 -4.18 12.25 -3.75
C ARG A 387 -3.41 11.74 -2.51
N ILE A 388 -3.86 10.61 -1.94
CA ILE A 388 -3.25 9.99 -0.76
C ILE A 388 -1.91 9.36 -1.14
N GLN A 389 -0.80 9.79 -0.52
CA GLN A 389 0.54 9.27 -0.80
C GLN A 389 0.92 8.09 0.10
N ALA A 390 0.51 8.13 1.38
CA ALA A 390 0.72 7.06 2.34
C ALA A 390 -0.38 7.08 3.39
N LEU A 391 -0.68 5.92 3.98
CA LEU A 391 -1.60 5.78 5.10
C LEU A 391 -0.85 5.20 6.30
N PRO A 392 -0.94 5.82 7.49
CA PRO A 392 -0.35 5.26 8.70
C PRO A 392 -0.92 3.87 9.04
N TYR A 393 -0.10 3.00 9.61
CA TYR A 393 -0.52 1.65 9.99
C TYR A 393 -1.85 1.58 10.79
N PRO A 394 -2.11 2.44 11.80
CA PRO A 394 -3.36 2.41 12.56
C PRO A 394 -4.53 3.18 11.92
N PHE A 395 -4.40 3.70 10.70
CA PHE A 395 -5.40 4.59 10.10
C PHE A 395 -6.81 3.98 10.06
N PHE A 396 -6.93 2.69 9.75
CA PHE A 396 -8.19 1.95 9.71
C PHE A 396 -8.49 1.12 10.97
N LYS A 397 -7.82 1.43 12.08
CA LYS A 397 -8.00 0.70 13.34
C LYS A 397 -9.44 0.80 13.82
N ASN A 398 -10.01 -0.32 14.30
CA ASN A 398 -11.39 -0.49 14.79
C ASN A 398 -12.51 -0.51 13.74
N LEU A 399 -12.19 -0.48 12.43
CA LEU A 399 -13.18 -0.69 11.38
C LEU A 399 -13.55 -2.18 11.25
N ASN A 400 -14.13 -2.75 12.30
CA ASN A 400 -14.36 -4.20 12.40
C ASN A 400 -15.51 -4.69 11.50
N SER A 401 -16.44 -3.81 11.17
CA SER A 401 -17.63 -4.14 10.35
C SER A 401 -17.42 -3.90 8.85
N ILE A 402 -16.21 -3.49 8.43
CA ILE A 402 -15.97 -3.05 7.05
C ILE A 402 -16.13 -4.23 6.08
N VAL A 403 -16.84 -3.97 4.99
CA VAL A 403 -17.16 -4.94 3.92
C VAL A 403 -16.52 -4.50 2.60
N HIS A 404 -16.63 -3.22 2.29
CA HIS A 404 -16.12 -2.62 1.05
C HIS A 404 -15.19 -1.45 1.36
N LEU A 405 -13.93 -1.56 0.93
CA LEU A 405 -12.92 -0.52 1.08
C LEU A 405 -12.37 -0.10 -0.28
N LYS A 406 -12.65 1.14 -0.69
CA LYS A 406 -12.16 1.72 -1.95
C LYS A 406 -11.13 2.80 -1.68
N VAL A 407 -9.91 2.58 -2.19
CA VAL A 407 -8.76 3.49 -2.06
C VAL A 407 -8.13 3.73 -3.44
N SER A 408 -8.86 3.46 -4.51
CA SER A 408 -8.36 3.56 -5.88
C SER A 408 -8.09 4.99 -6.33
N ASN A 409 -7.32 5.15 -7.41
CA ASN A 409 -6.95 6.45 -7.99
C ASN A 409 -6.28 7.38 -6.96
N ASN A 410 -5.28 6.87 -6.24
CA ASN A 410 -4.49 7.63 -5.27
C ASN A 410 -3.00 7.53 -5.63
N LEU A 411 -2.11 7.94 -4.73
CA LEU A 411 -0.67 8.01 -4.96
C LEU A 411 0.11 7.05 -4.05
N LEU A 412 -0.54 6.00 -3.52
CA LEU A 412 0.07 5.05 -2.60
C LEU A 412 1.22 4.28 -3.26
N SER A 413 2.39 4.28 -2.64
CA SER A 413 3.57 3.52 -3.09
C SER A 413 3.68 2.12 -2.48
N GLU A 414 3.14 1.96 -1.26
CA GLU A 414 3.11 0.71 -0.50
C GLU A 414 1.77 0.59 0.24
N TRP A 415 1.28 -0.65 0.39
CA TRP A 415 0.16 -0.96 1.27
C TRP A 415 0.67 -1.54 2.60
N ASN A 416 0.60 -0.75 3.67
CA ASN A 416 1.04 -1.13 5.02
C ASN A 416 0.08 -0.58 6.10
N VAL A 417 -1.11 -1.17 6.18
CA VAL A 417 -2.15 -0.78 7.14
C VAL A 417 -2.69 -2.00 7.89
N ALA A 418 -3.14 -1.78 9.13
CA ALA A 418 -3.77 -2.82 9.94
C ALA A 418 -5.10 -3.25 9.31
N THR A 419 -5.15 -4.49 8.83
CA THR A 419 -6.30 -5.15 8.19
C THR A 419 -6.73 -6.43 8.91
N ARG A 420 -5.90 -6.97 9.81
CA ARG A 420 -6.17 -8.22 10.54
C ARG A 420 -7.54 -8.29 11.23
N HIS A 421 -8.06 -7.17 11.72
CA HIS A 421 -9.37 -7.08 12.40
C HIS A 421 -10.57 -6.99 11.45
N MET A 422 -10.36 -6.81 10.14
CA MET A 422 -11.41 -6.59 9.14
C MET A 422 -11.97 -7.92 8.60
N LEU A 423 -12.53 -8.74 9.48
CA LEU A 423 -12.94 -10.12 9.15
C LEU A 423 -14.08 -10.21 8.12
N ASN A 424 -14.86 -9.14 7.94
CA ASN A 424 -15.98 -9.08 7.01
C ASN A 424 -15.61 -8.46 5.65
N LEU A 425 -14.33 -8.13 5.42
CA LEU A 425 -13.90 -7.44 4.21
C LEU A 425 -14.04 -8.37 3.00
N THR A 426 -14.82 -7.93 2.00
CA THR A 426 -15.08 -8.69 0.76
C THR A 426 -14.44 -8.05 -0.46
N THR A 427 -14.29 -6.72 -0.47
CA THR A 427 -13.68 -6.00 -1.59
C THR A 427 -12.69 -4.96 -1.10
N LEU A 428 -11.47 -5.03 -1.62
CA LEU A 428 -10.41 -4.06 -1.43
C LEU A 428 -9.95 -3.54 -2.80
N ASP A 429 -10.35 -2.32 -3.14
CA ASP A 429 -9.95 -1.67 -4.39
C ASP A 429 -8.76 -0.75 -4.17
N LEU A 430 -7.60 -1.18 -4.68
CA LEU A 430 -6.32 -0.46 -4.66
C LEU A 430 -5.87 -0.08 -6.07
N SER A 431 -6.75 -0.17 -7.07
CA SER A 431 -6.41 0.11 -8.46
C SER A 431 -5.99 1.57 -8.70
N GLN A 432 -5.26 1.82 -9.77
CA GLN A 432 -4.82 3.16 -10.17
C GLN A 432 -4.03 3.88 -9.05
N ASN A 433 -3.20 3.16 -8.31
CA ASN A 433 -2.24 3.73 -7.36
C ASN A 433 -0.81 3.68 -7.94
N ARG A 434 0.20 3.94 -7.10
CA ARG A 434 1.61 3.82 -7.47
C ARG A 434 2.26 2.63 -6.75
N LEU A 435 1.49 1.61 -6.40
CA LEU A 435 1.96 0.50 -5.58
C LEU A 435 3.04 -0.27 -6.33
N GLY A 436 4.21 -0.39 -5.70
CA GLY A 436 5.26 -1.31 -6.13
C GLY A 436 5.08 -2.70 -5.54
N THR A 437 4.59 -2.77 -4.30
CA THR A 437 4.42 -4.01 -3.54
C THR A 437 3.37 -3.85 -2.44
N ILE A 438 2.96 -4.98 -1.85
CA ILE A 438 2.29 -5.01 -0.56
C ILE A 438 3.34 -5.40 0.48
N SER A 439 3.39 -4.68 1.61
CA SER A 439 4.41 -4.92 2.64
C SER A 439 4.33 -6.35 3.19
N THR A 440 5.41 -6.85 3.78
CA THR A 440 5.43 -8.19 4.42
C THR A 440 4.34 -8.34 5.47
N ASN A 441 4.14 -7.30 6.29
CA ASN A 441 3.06 -7.23 7.28
C ASN A 441 1.69 -7.25 6.58
N GLY A 442 1.49 -6.43 5.55
CA GLY A 442 0.25 -6.41 4.77
C GLY A 442 -0.07 -7.76 4.15
N MET A 443 0.91 -8.46 3.58
CA MET A 443 0.73 -9.80 3.01
C MET A 443 0.32 -10.82 4.07
N SER A 444 0.99 -10.83 5.23
CA SER A 444 0.65 -11.74 6.33
C SER A 444 -0.77 -11.51 6.86
N GLU A 445 -1.19 -10.25 7.03
CA GLU A 445 -2.54 -9.93 7.51
C GLU A 445 -3.61 -10.27 6.45
N LEU A 446 -3.37 -9.96 5.18
CA LEU A 446 -4.31 -10.30 4.09
C LEU A 446 -4.42 -11.82 3.88
N SER A 447 -3.33 -12.57 4.08
CA SER A 447 -3.35 -14.04 4.00
C SER A 447 -4.31 -14.67 5.02
N LEU A 448 -4.42 -14.08 6.22
CA LEU A 448 -5.39 -14.52 7.23
C LEU A 448 -6.84 -14.26 6.79
N LEU A 449 -7.08 -13.19 6.02
CA LEU A 449 -8.41 -12.85 5.49
C LEU A 449 -8.76 -13.74 4.30
N PHE A 450 -7.81 -14.03 3.41
CA PHE A 450 -7.98 -14.97 2.30
C PHE A 450 -8.40 -16.36 2.77
N ALA A 451 -7.84 -16.84 3.88
CA ALA A 451 -8.18 -18.15 4.45
C ALA A 451 -9.61 -18.23 5.01
N ARG A 452 -10.27 -17.10 5.28
CA ARG A 452 -11.56 -17.05 6.00
C ARG A 452 -12.75 -16.67 5.14
N GLY A 453 -12.53 -16.06 3.98
CA GLY A 453 -13.62 -15.55 3.16
C GLY A 453 -13.23 -15.16 1.75
N ASN A 454 -14.23 -14.73 0.98
CA ASN A 454 -14.09 -14.38 -0.43
C ASN A 454 -13.63 -12.92 -0.60
N LEU A 455 -12.50 -12.55 0.01
CA LEU A 455 -11.90 -11.23 -0.20
C LEU A 455 -11.37 -11.13 -1.63
N SER A 456 -11.81 -10.10 -2.34
CA SER A 456 -11.32 -9.72 -3.66
C SER A 456 -10.47 -8.45 -3.57
N ILE A 457 -9.28 -8.49 -4.18
CA ILE A 457 -8.34 -7.37 -4.23
C ILE A 457 -8.13 -6.95 -5.67
N ASN A 458 -8.28 -5.65 -5.94
CA ASN A 458 -7.99 -5.06 -7.24
C ASN A 458 -6.69 -4.23 -7.18
N LEU A 459 -5.67 -4.65 -7.92
CA LEU A 459 -4.38 -3.96 -8.06
C LEU A 459 -4.14 -3.44 -9.48
N LYS A 460 -5.18 -3.42 -10.34
CA LYS A 460 -5.06 -2.97 -11.73
C LYS A 460 -4.47 -1.56 -11.81
N ASP A 461 -3.70 -1.28 -12.87
CA ASP A 461 -3.11 0.04 -13.15
C ASP A 461 -2.19 0.58 -12.03
N ASN A 462 -1.48 -0.32 -11.35
CA ASN A 462 -0.36 0.01 -10.44
C ASN A 462 1.00 -0.15 -11.11
N ARG A 463 2.07 0.21 -10.39
CA ARG A 463 3.47 0.12 -10.86
C ARG A 463 4.21 -1.01 -10.16
N LEU A 464 3.67 -2.24 -10.22
CA LEU A 464 4.21 -3.38 -9.49
C LEU A 464 5.69 -3.62 -9.84
N LEU A 465 6.54 -3.76 -8.83
CA LEU A 465 7.98 -4.00 -8.98
C LEU A 465 8.19 -5.48 -9.31
N CYS A 466 8.80 -5.76 -10.45
CA CYS A 466 8.98 -7.12 -10.94
C CYS A 466 10.47 -7.48 -11.00
N THR A 467 11.13 -7.38 -9.84
CA THR A 467 12.55 -7.65 -9.62
C THR A 467 12.75 -8.75 -8.58
N CYS A 468 13.99 -9.19 -8.43
CA CYS A 468 14.40 -10.13 -7.40
C CYS A 468 14.04 -9.68 -5.98
N ASP A 469 14.16 -8.37 -5.70
CA ASP A 469 13.85 -7.80 -4.39
C ASP A 469 12.37 -7.97 -4.01
N ASN A 470 11.48 -8.03 -5.01
CA ASN A 470 10.04 -8.17 -4.82
C ASN A 470 9.52 -9.58 -5.14
N LEU A 471 10.41 -10.57 -5.29
CA LEU A 471 10.06 -11.93 -5.67
C LEU A 471 9.08 -12.57 -4.66
N ASN A 472 9.27 -12.32 -3.36
CA ASN A 472 8.39 -12.83 -2.30
C ASN A 472 6.92 -12.38 -2.51
N PHE A 473 6.70 -11.11 -2.86
CA PHE A 473 5.36 -10.59 -3.14
C PHE A 473 4.74 -11.22 -4.40
N LEU A 474 5.54 -11.42 -5.45
CA LEU A 474 5.08 -12.06 -6.68
C LEU A 474 4.72 -13.55 -6.46
N GLU A 475 5.52 -14.27 -5.67
CA GLU A 475 5.24 -15.66 -5.29
C GLU A 475 3.98 -15.75 -4.42
N TRP A 476 3.85 -14.87 -3.43
CA TRP A 476 2.63 -14.77 -2.61
C TRP A 476 1.39 -14.49 -3.46
N MET A 477 1.50 -13.56 -4.42
CA MET A 477 0.43 -13.24 -5.36
C MET A 477 0.07 -14.42 -6.26
N SER A 478 1.06 -15.21 -6.70
CA SER A 478 0.82 -16.42 -7.49
C SER A 478 0.01 -17.44 -6.71
N SER A 479 0.41 -17.70 -5.45
CA SER A 479 -0.27 -18.65 -4.56
C SER A 479 -1.71 -18.24 -4.22
N ASN A 480 -2.02 -16.95 -4.27
CA ASN A 480 -3.34 -16.39 -3.94
C ASN A 480 -4.08 -15.82 -5.16
N ARG A 481 -3.80 -16.30 -6.38
CA ARG A 481 -4.32 -15.75 -7.65
C ARG A 481 -5.84 -15.54 -7.68
N ALA A 482 -6.62 -16.44 -7.08
CA ALA A 482 -8.08 -16.40 -7.08
C ALA A 482 -8.67 -15.13 -6.42
N HIS A 483 -7.92 -14.50 -5.52
CA HIS A 483 -8.36 -13.29 -4.82
C HIS A 483 -8.12 -12.00 -5.63
N PHE A 484 -7.38 -12.05 -6.75
CA PHE A 484 -7.05 -10.86 -7.52
C PHE A 484 -7.98 -10.65 -8.72
N VAL A 485 -8.63 -9.48 -8.75
CA VAL A 485 -9.59 -9.10 -9.79
C VAL A 485 -8.86 -8.81 -11.10
N MET A 486 -9.28 -9.46 -12.20
CA MET A 486 -8.70 -9.26 -13.54
C MET A 486 -7.16 -9.39 -13.56
N PHE A 487 -6.63 -10.40 -12.85
CA PHE A 487 -5.20 -10.67 -12.66
C PHE A 487 -4.34 -10.54 -13.94
N HIS A 488 -4.84 -11.02 -15.07
CA HIS A 488 -4.15 -11.02 -16.36
C HIS A 488 -3.94 -9.63 -16.98
N LEU A 489 -4.62 -8.58 -16.46
CA LEU A 489 -4.48 -7.19 -16.88
C LEU A 489 -3.44 -6.42 -16.06
N TYR A 490 -2.82 -7.05 -15.07
CA TYR A 490 -1.81 -6.39 -14.26
C TYR A 490 -0.52 -6.18 -15.07
N THR A 491 0.23 -5.14 -14.71
CA THR A 491 1.44 -4.76 -15.43
C THR A 491 2.56 -4.44 -14.46
N CYS A 492 3.79 -4.83 -14.82
CA CYS A 492 4.98 -4.40 -14.13
C CYS A 492 5.32 -2.93 -14.45
N SER A 493 6.06 -2.29 -13.55
CA SER A 493 6.57 -0.94 -13.78
C SER A 493 7.43 -0.86 -15.07
N LYS A 494 7.08 0.06 -15.99
CA LYS A 494 7.76 0.26 -17.29
C LYS A 494 9.25 0.59 -17.17
N ALA A 495 9.70 1.07 -16.01
CA ALA A 495 11.12 1.34 -15.76
C ALA A 495 11.99 0.08 -15.78
N GLN A 496 11.38 -1.10 -15.68
CA GLN A 496 12.08 -2.39 -15.64
C GLN A 496 11.76 -3.18 -16.90
N LYS A 497 12.79 -3.50 -17.70
CA LYS A 497 12.72 -4.48 -18.80
C LYS A 497 12.69 -5.92 -18.25
N SER A 498 11.91 -6.19 -17.21
CA SER A 498 11.82 -7.53 -16.61
C SER A 498 11.18 -8.54 -17.57
N GLY A 499 10.42 -8.08 -18.57
CA GLY A 499 9.75 -8.93 -19.56
C GLY A 499 8.69 -9.84 -18.95
N LEU A 500 8.26 -9.57 -17.71
CA LEU A 500 7.25 -10.34 -16.99
C LEU A 500 5.86 -9.98 -17.51
N ASP A 501 5.16 -11.00 -18.04
CA ASP A 501 3.80 -10.88 -18.55
C ASP A 501 2.81 -11.60 -17.63
N PHE A 502 1.81 -10.88 -17.12
CA PHE A 502 0.76 -11.43 -16.26
C PHE A 502 -0.21 -12.37 -16.99
N LYS A 503 -0.25 -12.38 -18.33
CA LYS A 503 -0.97 -13.40 -19.08
C LYS A 503 -0.30 -14.78 -18.99
N GLN A 504 1.04 -14.81 -18.87
CA GLN A 504 1.84 -16.02 -18.69
C GLN A 504 2.63 -15.95 -17.39
N PHE A 505 1.93 -15.62 -16.30
CA PHE A 505 2.56 -15.27 -15.02
C PHE A 505 3.44 -16.37 -14.45
N ASP A 506 2.98 -17.63 -14.44
CA ASP A 506 3.72 -18.77 -13.87
C ASP A 506 5.07 -18.99 -14.57
N LYS A 507 5.09 -18.93 -15.91
CA LYS A 507 6.32 -19.05 -16.71
C LYS A 507 7.26 -17.87 -16.44
N SER A 508 6.70 -16.67 -16.35
CA SER A 508 7.48 -15.45 -16.15
C SER A 508 8.10 -15.40 -14.75
N ILE A 509 7.38 -15.82 -13.71
CA ILE A 509 7.93 -15.97 -12.35
C ILE A 509 9.02 -17.03 -12.31
N ALA A 510 8.82 -18.19 -12.93
CA ALA A 510 9.84 -19.25 -12.93
C ALA A 510 11.15 -18.76 -13.55
N LYS A 511 11.07 -18.00 -14.66
CA LYS A 511 12.23 -17.35 -15.28
C LYS A 511 12.87 -16.31 -14.35
N LEU A 512 12.07 -15.46 -13.71
CA LEU A 512 12.57 -14.48 -12.75
C LEU A 512 13.31 -15.16 -11.59
N LYS A 513 12.73 -16.21 -11.00
CA LYS A 513 13.33 -16.98 -9.92
C LYS A 513 14.70 -17.56 -10.30
N ASP A 514 14.83 -18.04 -11.53
CA ASP A 514 16.10 -18.57 -12.02
C ASP A 514 17.16 -17.47 -12.18
N MET A 515 16.78 -16.31 -12.73
CA MET A 515 17.67 -15.13 -12.83
C MET A 515 18.09 -14.59 -11.46
N CYS A 516 17.25 -14.76 -10.43
CA CYS A 516 17.50 -14.26 -9.08
C CYS A 516 18.31 -15.21 -8.20
N LYS A 517 18.70 -16.40 -8.69
CA LYS A 517 19.57 -17.30 -7.95
C LYS A 517 20.95 -16.66 -7.77
N SER A 518 21.33 -16.42 -6.53
CA SER A 518 22.66 -15.96 -6.19
C SER A 518 23.61 -17.13 -5.96
N TYR A 519 24.68 -17.20 -6.76
CA TYR A 519 25.76 -18.18 -6.60
C TYR A 519 26.89 -17.67 -5.69
N THR A 520 26.73 -16.51 -5.02
CA THR A 520 27.78 -15.90 -4.19
C THR A 520 28.26 -16.81 -3.06
N VAL A 521 27.34 -17.50 -2.38
CA VAL A 521 27.69 -18.45 -1.30
C VAL A 521 28.52 -19.61 -1.84
N TYR A 522 28.17 -20.13 -3.03
CA TYR A 522 28.92 -21.20 -3.67
C TYR A 522 30.33 -20.75 -4.05
N TYR A 523 30.48 -19.55 -4.62
CA TYR A 523 31.80 -18.96 -4.91
C TYR A 523 32.62 -18.72 -3.64
N ILE A 524 32.01 -18.27 -2.54
CA ILE A 524 32.71 -18.11 -1.25
C ILE A 524 33.21 -19.48 -0.77
N ILE A 525 32.37 -20.51 -0.76
CA ILE A 525 32.75 -21.87 -0.35
C ILE A 525 33.92 -22.39 -1.21
N ILE A 526 33.85 -22.24 -2.54
CA ILE A 526 34.94 -22.62 -3.44
C ILE A 526 36.23 -21.84 -3.11
N SER A 527 36.13 -20.53 -2.90
CA SER A 527 37.32 -19.70 -2.60
C SER A 527 37.96 -20.04 -1.25
N VAL A 528 37.15 -20.34 -0.22
CA VAL A 528 37.63 -20.72 1.11
C VAL A 528 38.24 -22.12 1.09
N THR A 529 37.60 -23.07 0.41
CA THR A 529 38.15 -24.42 0.27
C THR A 529 39.45 -24.43 -0.52
N ALA A 530 39.54 -23.67 -1.61
CA ALA A 530 40.78 -23.51 -2.38
C ALA A 530 41.91 -22.87 -1.57
N THR A 531 41.62 -21.86 -0.74
CA THR A 531 42.62 -21.22 0.12
C THR A 531 43.05 -22.10 1.29
N CYS A 532 42.14 -22.90 1.88
CA CYS A 532 42.51 -23.92 2.87
C CYS A 532 43.41 -25.01 2.27
N ILE A 533 43.11 -25.48 1.05
CA ILE A 533 43.94 -26.49 0.38
C ILE A 533 45.31 -25.92 0.03
N SER A 534 45.37 -24.71 -0.51
CA SER A 534 46.65 -24.08 -0.87
C SER A 534 47.50 -23.75 0.35
N SER A 535 46.90 -23.25 1.44
CA SER A 535 47.61 -23.00 2.71
C SER A 535 48.12 -24.29 3.35
N LEU A 536 47.33 -25.37 3.33
CA LEU A 536 47.78 -26.69 3.79
C LEU A 536 48.95 -27.21 2.95
N ALA A 537 48.86 -27.09 1.61
CA ALA A 537 49.94 -27.49 0.73
C ALA A 537 51.23 -26.68 0.99
N ILE A 538 51.12 -25.36 1.13
CA ILE A 538 52.25 -24.49 1.49
C ILE A 538 52.82 -24.89 2.85
N PHE A 539 51.97 -25.11 3.86
CA PHE A 539 52.41 -25.55 5.19
C PHE A 539 53.17 -26.87 5.12
N VAL A 540 52.68 -27.86 4.38
CA VAL A 540 53.35 -29.15 4.17
C VAL A 540 54.70 -28.96 3.49
N VAL A 541 54.80 -28.13 2.45
CA VAL A 541 56.05 -27.83 1.75
C VAL A 541 57.06 -27.11 2.67
N LEU A 542 56.61 -26.08 3.39
CA LEU A 542 57.44 -25.33 4.34
C LEU A 542 57.92 -26.22 5.49
N TYR A 543 57.04 -27.07 6.04
CA TYR A 543 57.39 -27.99 7.11
C TYR A 543 58.39 -29.05 6.67
N ARG A 544 58.18 -29.65 5.48
CA ARG A 544 59.10 -30.63 4.88
C ARG A 544 60.49 -30.02 4.65
N ASN A 545 60.54 -28.77 4.20
CA ASN A 545 61.79 -28.08 3.87
C ASN A 545 62.34 -27.18 5.00
N ARG A 546 61.79 -27.26 6.23
CA ARG A 546 62.10 -26.34 7.34
C ARG A 546 63.58 -26.22 7.68
N TRP A 547 64.34 -27.30 7.57
CA TRP A 547 65.78 -27.31 7.87
C TRP A 547 66.60 -26.65 6.76
N LYS A 548 66.23 -26.87 5.49
CA LYS A 548 66.83 -26.18 4.35
C LYS A 548 66.52 -24.68 4.38
N ILE A 549 65.31 -24.29 4.73
CA ILE A 549 64.91 -22.87 4.87
C ILE A 549 65.71 -22.20 6.00
N ARG A 550 65.84 -22.84 7.18
CA ARG A 550 66.65 -22.31 8.30
C ARG A 550 68.11 -22.12 7.90
N TYR A 551 68.69 -23.10 7.21
CA TYR A 551 70.04 -23.03 6.69
C TYR A 551 70.22 -21.89 5.66
N LEU A 552 69.35 -21.80 4.65
CA LEU A 552 69.40 -20.73 3.65
C LEU A 552 69.21 -19.33 4.27
N ARG A 553 68.28 -19.16 5.21
CA ARG A 553 68.09 -17.88 5.92
C ARG A 553 69.37 -17.44 6.62
N TYR A 554 70.06 -18.38 7.26
CA TYR A 554 71.32 -18.13 7.96
C TYR A 554 72.43 -17.71 6.98
N THR A 555 72.65 -18.49 5.92
CA THR A 555 73.68 -18.21 4.92
C THR A 555 73.43 -16.88 4.19
N LEU A 556 72.15 -16.53 3.95
CA LEU A 556 71.77 -15.23 3.37
C LEU A 556 72.00 -14.07 4.34
N LEU A 557 71.69 -14.22 5.63
CA LEU A 557 71.99 -13.21 6.66
C LEU A 557 73.49 -12.93 6.75
N GLN A 558 74.33 -13.96 6.71
CA GLN A 558 75.78 -13.80 6.67
C GLN A 558 76.27 -13.11 5.40
N ARG A 559 75.75 -13.48 4.21
CA ARG A 559 76.10 -12.80 2.96
C ARG A 559 75.66 -11.33 2.95
N GLY A 560 74.50 -11.02 3.52
CA GLY A 560 74.01 -9.65 3.68
C GLY A 560 74.87 -8.80 4.62
N LEU A 561 75.34 -9.38 5.73
CA LEU A 561 76.30 -8.73 6.63
C LEU A 561 77.68 -8.54 5.98
N ARG A 562 78.11 -9.48 5.13
CA ARG A 562 79.38 -9.42 4.39
C ARG A 562 79.35 -8.41 3.24
N ASN A 563 78.18 -8.18 2.63
CA ASN A 563 77.98 -7.16 1.58
C ASN A 563 77.94 -5.71 2.09
N GLY A 564 77.90 -5.47 3.41
CA GLY A 564 78.05 -4.13 3.98
C GLY A 564 79.47 -3.56 3.90
N ASN A 565 80.47 -4.41 3.66
CA ASN A 565 81.88 -4.03 3.51
C ASN A 565 82.47 -4.78 2.31
N LEU A 566 82.39 -4.18 1.11
CA LEU A 566 82.97 -4.78 -0.10
C LEU A 566 83.80 -3.74 -0.87
N LEU A 567 85.09 -3.67 -0.55
CA LEU A 567 86.11 -3.57 -1.59
C LEU A 567 86.62 -4.99 -1.86
N ARG A 568 86.54 -5.31 -3.13
CA ARG A 568 86.67 -6.61 -3.79
C ARG A 568 88.15 -6.96 -3.96
N THR A 569 88.53 -8.19 -3.65
CA THR A 569 89.66 -8.84 -4.33
C THR A 569 89.20 -10.19 -4.84
N ASN A 570 89.26 -10.31 -6.17
CA ASN A 570 89.20 -11.59 -6.86
C ASN A 570 90.49 -12.35 -6.51
N GLY A 571 90.34 -13.49 -5.87
CA GLY A 571 91.39 -14.49 -5.69
C GLY A 571 90.69 -15.85 -5.67
N SER A 572 91.28 -16.83 -6.33
CA SER A 572 90.89 -18.23 -6.26
C SER A 572 90.64 -18.66 -4.81
N ASP A 573 89.37 -18.88 -4.46
CA ASP A 573 88.97 -19.41 -3.16
C ASP A 573 89.43 -20.88 -3.08
N GLU A 574 90.70 -21.12 -2.74
CA GLU A 574 91.02 -22.28 -1.93
C GLU A 574 90.35 -22.02 -0.58
N ASP A 575 89.31 -22.79 -0.25
CA ASP A 575 88.56 -22.67 1.00
C ASP A 575 89.51 -22.84 2.21
N PHE A 576 90.07 -21.73 2.70
CA PHE A 576 90.86 -21.72 3.93
C PHE A 576 89.91 -21.93 5.12
N PHE A 577 89.67 -23.18 5.46
CA PHE A 577 88.97 -23.53 6.70
C PHE A 577 89.84 -23.16 7.91
N LEU A 578 89.26 -22.41 8.84
CA LEU A 578 89.92 -21.95 10.08
C LEU A 578 90.18 -23.11 11.03
N TYR A 579 89.36 -24.16 10.97
CA TYR A 579 89.43 -25.33 11.83
C TYR A 579 89.40 -26.62 11.00
N ASP A 580 90.06 -27.66 11.48
CA ASP A 580 90.08 -28.97 10.82
C ASP A 580 88.82 -29.77 11.19
N ALA A 581 88.30 -29.62 12.41
CA ALA A 581 86.99 -30.16 12.73
C ALA A 581 86.19 -29.39 13.78
N PHE A 582 84.87 -29.36 13.60
CA PHE A 582 83.91 -28.96 14.63
C PHE A 582 83.45 -30.18 15.42
N VAL A 583 83.51 -30.13 16.75
CA VAL A 583 83.09 -31.25 17.60
C VAL A 583 81.70 -30.98 18.20
N SER A 584 80.70 -31.78 17.79
CA SER A 584 79.37 -31.84 18.35
C SER A 584 79.28 -32.94 19.41
N TYR A 585 78.99 -32.54 20.64
CA TYR A 585 78.88 -33.42 21.81
C TYR A 585 77.85 -32.86 22.81
N THR A 586 77.31 -33.74 23.67
CA THR A 586 76.43 -33.31 24.77
C THR A 586 77.27 -32.83 25.95
N SER A 587 76.76 -31.87 26.73
CA SER A 587 77.49 -31.30 27.89
C SER A 587 77.95 -32.34 28.91
N LYS A 588 77.31 -33.52 28.93
CA LYS A 588 77.68 -34.65 29.81
C LYS A 588 78.87 -35.47 29.31
N ASP A 589 79.26 -35.29 28.05
CA ASP A 589 80.42 -35.96 27.43
C ASP A 589 81.59 -34.98 27.28
N ARG A 590 81.50 -33.81 27.91
CA ARG A 590 82.50 -32.75 27.89
C ARG A 590 83.87 -33.23 28.36
N GLU A 591 83.91 -34.09 29.38
CA GLU A 591 85.16 -34.59 29.94
C GLU A 591 85.95 -35.41 28.91
N PHE A 592 85.27 -36.30 28.19
CA PHE A 592 85.87 -37.08 27.10
C PHE A 592 86.42 -36.18 25.98
N VAL A 593 85.67 -35.16 25.58
CA VAL A 593 86.12 -34.25 24.52
C VAL A 593 87.31 -33.38 24.97
N ILE A 594 87.29 -32.85 26.19
CA ILE A 594 88.35 -31.94 26.65
C ILE A 594 89.62 -32.70 27.01
N ARG A 595 89.51 -33.86 27.67
CA ARG A 595 90.69 -34.62 28.08
C ARG A 595 91.22 -35.44 26.93
N ASP A 596 90.38 -36.30 26.36
CA ASP A 596 90.85 -37.35 25.45
C ASP A 596 90.97 -36.83 24.01
N MET A 597 89.98 -36.07 23.48
CA MET A 597 90.08 -35.56 22.09
C MET A 597 91.11 -34.44 21.91
N ILE A 598 91.24 -33.50 22.86
CA ILE A 598 92.22 -32.40 22.73
C ILE A 598 93.64 -32.94 22.79
N GLN A 599 93.95 -33.75 23.80
CA GLN A 599 95.27 -34.35 23.96
C GLN A 599 95.66 -35.18 22.73
N ASN A 600 94.75 -36.00 22.22
CA ASN A 600 95.06 -36.92 21.12
C ASN A 600 94.90 -36.33 19.72
N LEU A 601 94.25 -35.18 19.51
CA LEU A 601 94.10 -34.61 18.16
C LEU A 601 94.76 -33.23 18.01
N GLU A 602 94.69 -32.36 19.02
CA GLU A 602 95.34 -31.03 18.97
C GLU A 602 96.83 -31.12 19.35
N GLU A 603 97.17 -31.81 20.45
CA GLU A 603 98.56 -31.84 20.95
C GLU A 603 99.44 -32.85 20.20
N LEU A 604 98.95 -34.07 19.94
CA LEU A 604 99.73 -35.12 19.27
C LEU A 604 99.78 -34.98 17.74
N TYR A 605 98.69 -34.56 17.09
CA TYR A 605 98.60 -34.50 15.62
C TYR A 605 98.44 -33.08 15.06
N GLY A 606 98.43 -32.05 15.90
CA GLY A 606 98.43 -30.64 15.48
C GLY A 606 97.13 -30.15 14.80
N LEU A 607 96.00 -30.85 14.97
CA LEU A 607 94.72 -30.47 14.37
C LEU A 607 94.06 -29.32 15.14
N ARG A 608 93.37 -28.41 14.43
CA ARG A 608 92.64 -27.30 15.06
C ARG A 608 91.18 -27.68 15.26
N LEU A 609 90.77 -27.95 16.50
CA LEU A 609 89.37 -28.31 16.81
C LEU A 609 88.56 -27.11 17.29
N LEU A 610 87.35 -26.96 16.75
CA LEU A 610 86.37 -26.01 17.26
C LEU A 610 85.48 -26.71 18.30
N ILE A 611 85.66 -26.34 19.56
CA ILE A 611 84.94 -26.90 20.70
C ILE A 611 84.03 -25.83 21.30
N ARG A 612 82.73 -26.14 21.39
CA ARG A 612 81.68 -25.21 21.80
C ARG A 612 81.96 -24.50 23.12
N ASP A 613 82.34 -25.25 24.15
CA ASP A 613 82.47 -24.70 25.51
C ASP A 613 83.74 -23.84 25.70
N ARG A 614 84.63 -23.79 24.69
CA ARG A 614 85.83 -22.96 24.63
C ARG A 614 85.67 -21.76 23.69
N SER A 615 85.04 -21.97 22.54
CA SER A 615 85.11 -21.05 21.40
C SER A 615 83.86 -20.18 21.19
N PHE A 616 82.77 -20.42 21.93
CA PHE A 616 81.53 -19.64 21.74
C PHE A 616 81.59 -18.31 22.49
N LEU A 617 81.24 -17.23 21.81
CA LEU A 617 81.22 -15.88 22.35
C LEU A 617 79.92 -15.64 23.16
N PRO A 618 80.02 -15.07 24.38
CA PRO A 618 78.85 -14.64 25.14
C PRO A 618 78.08 -13.54 24.38
N GLY A 619 76.75 -13.62 24.35
CA GLY A 619 75.89 -12.61 23.73
C GLY A 619 75.43 -12.93 22.29
N GLU A 620 76.08 -13.86 21.59
CA GLU A 620 75.60 -14.33 20.28
C GLU A 620 74.63 -15.52 20.39
N PRO A 621 73.58 -15.61 19.54
CA PRO A 621 72.68 -16.76 19.56
C PRO A 621 73.41 -18.08 19.29
N LYS A 622 73.29 -19.04 20.21
CA LYS A 622 73.93 -20.38 20.12
C LYS A 622 73.71 -21.06 18.78
N CYS A 623 72.51 -20.93 18.21
CA CYS A 623 72.15 -21.49 16.90
C CYS A 623 72.98 -20.94 15.74
N GLN A 624 73.34 -19.65 15.79
CA GLN A 624 74.16 -18.98 14.77
C GLN A 624 75.62 -19.36 14.90
N GLN A 625 76.11 -19.47 16.14
CA GLN A 625 77.48 -19.91 16.41
C GLN A 625 77.70 -21.36 15.95
N ILE A 626 76.73 -22.26 16.16
CA ILE A 626 76.79 -23.64 15.65
C ILE A 626 76.95 -23.70 14.13
N VAL A 627 76.11 -22.99 13.37
CA VAL A 627 76.19 -23.05 11.89
C VAL A 627 77.50 -22.45 11.39
N ARG A 628 77.97 -21.38 12.04
CA ARG A 628 79.28 -20.79 11.77
C ARG A 628 80.40 -21.80 11.99
N SER A 629 80.39 -22.48 13.13
CA SER A 629 81.39 -23.50 13.46
C SER A 629 81.42 -24.64 12.46
N ILE A 630 80.25 -25.06 11.96
CA ILE A 630 80.13 -26.06 10.90
C ILE A 630 80.76 -25.53 9.60
N GLN A 631 80.50 -24.29 9.19
CA GLN A 631 81.04 -23.73 7.95
C GLN A 631 82.55 -23.46 8.01
N GLU A 632 83.04 -22.98 9.14
CA GLU A 632 84.46 -22.64 9.34
C GLU A 632 85.36 -23.88 9.58
N SER A 633 84.78 -25.08 9.66
CA SER A 633 85.50 -26.34 9.88
C SER A 633 85.54 -27.25 8.66
N LYS A 634 86.65 -27.96 8.43
CA LYS A 634 86.78 -28.93 7.30
C LYS A 634 85.88 -30.14 7.45
N LYS A 635 85.71 -30.69 8.68
CA LYS A 635 84.78 -31.79 8.99
C LYS A 635 83.93 -31.48 10.23
N THR A 636 82.80 -32.15 10.39
CA THR A 636 82.02 -32.13 11.65
C THR A 636 82.09 -33.50 12.31
N LEU A 637 82.68 -33.56 13.49
CA LEU A 637 82.71 -34.75 14.35
C LEU A 637 81.49 -34.76 15.27
N CYS A 638 80.78 -35.87 15.37
CA CYS A 638 79.69 -36.04 16.32
C CYS A 638 80.01 -37.19 17.27
N VAL A 639 80.17 -36.91 18.57
CA VAL A 639 80.39 -37.94 19.59
C VAL A 639 79.05 -38.57 19.98
N VAL A 640 78.82 -39.80 19.52
CA VAL A 640 77.55 -40.52 19.68
C VAL A 640 77.61 -41.45 20.89
N SER A 641 77.15 -40.92 22.02
CA SER A 641 76.91 -41.65 23.27
C SER A 641 75.41 -41.95 23.48
N LYS A 642 75.04 -42.83 24.41
CA LYS A 642 73.63 -43.04 24.83
C LYS A 642 72.99 -41.73 25.30
N ARG A 643 73.79 -40.82 25.86
CA ARG A 643 73.36 -39.51 26.35
C ARG A 643 73.17 -38.52 25.20
N PHE A 644 74.06 -38.54 24.21
CA PHE A 644 73.93 -37.80 22.97
C PHE A 644 72.64 -38.19 22.23
N LEU A 645 72.32 -39.49 22.19
CA LEU A 645 71.07 -40.01 21.64
C LEU A 645 69.80 -39.58 22.41
N LYS A 646 69.90 -38.98 23.60
CA LYS A 646 68.78 -38.44 24.37
C LYS A 646 68.74 -36.90 24.40
N SER A 647 69.74 -36.22 23.85
CA SER A 647 69.88 -34.76 23.93
C SER A 647 69.00 -34.02 22.91
N ALA A 648 68.35 -32.93 23.34
CA ALA A 648 67.55 -32.06 22.47
C ALA A 648 68.40 -31.28 21.43
N TRP A 649 69.63 -30.91 21.79
CA TRP A 649 70.54 -30.14 20.93
C TRP A 649 71.17 -30.95 19.80
N ARG A 650 71.24 -32.29 19.96
CA ARG A 650 71.63 -33.24 18.89
C ARG A 650 70.89 -32.97 17.60
N ASP A 651 69.57 -32.81 17.70
CA ASP A 651 68.70 -32.68 16.52
C ASP A 651 68.96 -31.40 15.75
N TYR A 652 69.46 -30.34 16.37
CA TYR A 652 69.76 -29.11 15.66
C TYR A 652 71.13 -29.20 14.96
N GLU A 653 72.19 -29.51 15.72
CA GLU A 653 73.58 -29.56 15.23
C GLU A 653 73.73 -30.58 14.09
N LEU A 654 73.20 -31.80 14.26
CA LEU A 654 73.28 -32.86 13.26
C LEU A 654 72.46 -32.55 11.99
N ASN A 655 71.29 -31.91 12.10
CA ASN A 655 70.50 -31.54 10.92
C ASN A 655 71.13 -30.38 10.14
N MET A 656 71.78 -29.42 10.82
CA MET A 656 72.51 -28.34 10.14
C MET A 656 73.76 -28.88 9.43
N ALA A 657 74.54 -29.74 10.10
CA ALA A 657 75.70 -30.38 9.49
C ALA A 657 75.32 -31.28 8.30
N ARG A 658 74.17 -31.96 8.38
CA ARG A 658 73.64 -32.74 7.25
C ARG A 658 73.27 -31.86 6.05
N VAL A 659 72.57 -30.75 6.29
CA VAL A 659 72.14 -29.84 5.22
C VAL A 659 73.36 -29.17 4.57
N GLU A 660 74.36 -28.74 5.36
CA GLU A 660 75.66 -28.27 4.87
C GLU A 660 76.35 -29.32 3.98
N GLY A 661 76.46 -30.56 4.48
CA GLY A 661 77.08 -31.67 3.76
C GLY A 661 76.41 -31.95 2.41
N VAL A 662 75.07 -31.93 2.35
CA VAL A 662 74.32 -32.21 1.12
C VAL A 662 74.27 -31.01 0.16
N GLU A 663 73.99 -29.80 0.66
CA GLU A 663 73.71 -28.63 -0.19
C GLU A 663 74.98 -27.86 -0.59
N ALA A 664 75.93 -27.67 0.34
CA ALA A 664 77.16 -26.93 0.07
C ALA A 664 78.29 -27.86 -0.38
N ARG A 665 78.52 -28.96 0.36
CA ARG A 665 79.68 -29.84 0.16
C ARG A 665 79.40 -31.06 -0.73
N LYS A 666 78.15 -31.29 -1.13
CA LYS A 666 77.66 -32.41 -1.96
C LYS A 666 78.02 -33.83 -1.46
N THR A 667 78.48 -33.99 -0.23
CA THR A 667 78.86 -35.28 0.37
C THR A 667 78.48 -35.36 1.85
N LEU A 668 78.03 -36.55 2.29
CA LEU A 668 77.76 -36.82 3.72
C LEU A 668 79.01 -37.28 4.49
N LYS A 669 80.09 -37.66 3.79
CA LYS A 669 81.39 -38.01 4.40
C LYS A 669 82.03 -36.86 5.17
N TYR A 670 81.55 -35.64 4.95
CA TYR A 670 81.88 -34.45 5.73
C TYR A 670 81.55 -34.58 7.23
N VAL A 671 80.47 -35.31 7.56
CA VAL A 671 80.05 -35.56 8.95
C VAL A 671 80.55 -36.94 9.36
N VAL A 672 81.37 -37.01 10.40
CA VAL A 672 81.92 -38.27 10.92
C VAL A 672 81.33 -38.52 12.30
N LEU A 673 80.67 -39.66 12.48
CA LEU A 673 80.11 -40.08 13.76
C LEU A 673 81.14 -40.91 14.53
N ILE A 674 81.48 -40.51 15.75
CA ILE A 674 82.29 -41.32 16.66
C ILE A 674 81.32 -42.12 17.53
N LEU A 675 81.24 -43.43 17.32
CA LEU A 675 80.35 -44.30 18.09
C LEU A 675 81.07 -44.77 19.34
N LEU A 676 80.52 -44.46 20.53
CA LEU A 676 81.07 -44.98 21.79
C LEU A 676 80.60 -46.43 22.04
N PRO A 677 81.37 -47.24 22.80
CA PRO A 677 81.08 -48.65 23.10
C PRO A 677 79.62 -48.93 23.48
N GLU A 678 79.06 -48.02 24.28
CA GLU A 678 77.72 -48.15 24.82
C GLU A 678 76.60 -48.08 23.77
N VAL A 679 76.85 -47.60 22.55
CA VAL A 679 75.81 -47.48 21.50
C VAL A 679 75.85 -48.56 20.43
N TYR A 680 76.84 -49.45 20.38
CA TYR A 680 77.00 -50.45 19.31
C TYR A 680 75.78 -51.34 19.09
N ASN A 681 75.16 -51.79 20.18
CA ASN A 681 73.98 -52.67 20.13
C ASN A 681 72.64 -51.89 20.27
N GLY A 682 72.65 -50.58 20.01
CA GLY A 682 71.50 -49.69 20.24
C GLY A 682 70.56 -49.50 19.04
N GLY A 683 69.29 -49.18 19.32
CA GLY A 683 68.35 -48.71 18.31
C GLY A 683 68.64 -47.25 17.92
N TYR A 684 69.33 -47.04 16.79
CA TYR A 684 69.60 -45.69 16.27
C TYR A 684 68.35 -45.04 15.68
N PRO A 685 68.07 -43.74 15.95
CA PRO A 685 67.04 -43.00 15.24
C PRO A 685 67.32 -42.99 13.73
N LYS A 686 66.27 -43.07 12.90
CA LYS A 686 66.35 -43.11 11.43
C LYS A 686 67.32 -42.07 10.81
N LYS A 687 67.43 -40.90 11.43
CA LYS A 687 68.31 -39.79 11.00
C LYS A 687 69.81 -40.10 11.13
N ILE A 688 70.20 -40.92 12.10
CA ILE A 688 71.58 -41.40 12.31
C ILE A 688 71.82 -42.64 11.44
N SER A 689 70.80 -43.49 11.28
CA SER A 689 70.87 -44.67 10.41
C SER A 689 71.26 -44.34 8.96
N ASP A 690 70.87 -43.17 8.44
CA ASP A 690 71.28 -42.70 7.10
C ASP A 690 72.80 -42.49 6.98
N PHE A 691 73.46 -42.00 8.04
CA PHE A 691 74.92 -41.84 8.09
C PHE A 691 75.64 -43.17 8.28
N LEU A 692 75.09 -44.05 9.11
CA LEU A 692 75.61 -45.40 9.32
C LEU A 692 75.59 -46.23 8.02
N LYS A 693 74.48 -46.17 7.26
CA LYS A 693 74.37 -46.83 5.95
C LYS A 693 75.38 -46.36 4.91
N LYS A 694 75.90 -45.14 5.06
CA LYS A 694 76.91 -44.55 4.19
C LYS A 694 78.32 -44.64 4.76
N ASN A 695 78.53 -45.45 5.79
CA ASN A 695 79.80 -45.65 6.48
C ASN A 695 80.46 -44.35 6.97
N CYS A 696 79.64 -43.37 7.38
CA CYS A 696 80.12 -42.09 7.90
C CYS A 696 80.36 -42.16 9.43
N PHE A 697 81.01 -43.21 9.91
CA PHE A 697 81.26 -43.43 11.34
C PHE A 697 82.59 -44.14 11.61
N ILE A 698 83.11 -43.95 12.81
CA ILE A 698 84.29 -44.65 13.36
C ILE A 698 83.91 -45.11 14.77
N GLU A 699 84.18 -46.38 15.06
CA GLU A 699 83.92 -47.02 16.35
C GLU A 699 85.07 -46.75 17.33
N TYR A 700 84.75 -46.30 18.54
CA TYR A 700 85.72 -46.06 19.60
C TYR A 700 86.04 -47.37 20.35
N PRO A 701 87.27 -47.87 20.35
CA PRO A 701 87.58 -49.23 20.76
C PRO A 701 87.23 -49.51 22.24
N ASP A 702 86.75 -50.73 22.51
CA ASP A 702 86.39 -51.22 23.86
C ASP A 702 87.63 -51.68 24.65
N ASP A 703 88.74 -51.98 23.96
CA ASP A 703 89.99 -52.51 24.52
C ASP A 703 91.15 -51.51 24.36
N PRO A 704 91.98 -51.26 25.40
CA PRO A 704 93.11 -50.34 25.34
C PRO A 704 94.16 -50.59 24.25
N THR A 705 94.24 -51.79 23.67
CA THR A 705 95.17 -52.10 22.58
C THR A 705 94.84 -51.35 21.27
N GLY A 706 93.58 -50.97 21.05
CA GLY A 706 93.12 -50.29 19.83
C GLY A 706 93.12 -48.76 19.88
N TYR A 707 93.49 -48.14 21.02
CA TYR A 707 93.38 -46.68 21.17
C TYR A 707 94.28 -45.89 20.22
N GLU A 708 95.52 -46.33 20.04
CA GLU A 708 96.47 -45.62 19.17
C GLU A 708 96.04 -45.66 17.70
N GLU A 709 95.57 -46.82 17.24
CA GLU A 709 95.03 -47.02 15.89
C GLU A 709 93.76 -46.19 15.63
N PHE A 710 92.86 -46.10 16.62
CA PHE A 710 91.66 -45.26 16.52
C PHE A 710 92.00 -43.78 16.29
N TRP A 711 92.89 -43.21 17.11
CA TRP A 711 93.25 -41.79 17.00
C TRP A 711 94.01 -41.49 15.70
N GLN A 712 94.86 -42.41 15.25
CA GLN A 712 95.54 -42.30 13.96
C GLN A 712 94.54 -42.33 12.79
N ASN A 713 93.60 -43.28 12.79
CA ASN A 713 92.57 -43.39 11.75
C ASN A 713 91.63 -42.17 11.72
N LEU A 714 91.21 -41.69 12.91
CA LEU A 714 90.41 -40.47 13.02
C LEU A 714 91.17 -39.24 12.52
N SER A 715 92.46 -39.12 12.84
CA SER A 715 93.32 -38.03 12.35
C SER A 715 93.45 -38.04 10.83
N ASN A 716 93.76 -39.20 10.24
CA ASN A 716 93.82 -39.38 8.78
C ASN A 716 92.47 -39.01 8.13
N THR A 717 91.38 -39.50 8.69
CA THR A 717 90.03 -39.17 8.22
C THR A 717 89.77 -37.66 8.28
N LEU A 718 90.32 -36.91 9.23
CA LEU A 718 90.15 -35.45 9.30
C LEU A 718 91.00 -34.68 8.30
N GLN A 719 92.14 -35.24 7.88
CA GLN A 719 93.08 -34.64 6.94
C GLN A 719 92.77 -34.98 5.46
N GLU A 720 92.00 -36.04 5.20
CA GLU A 720 91.55 -36.42 3.84
C GLU A 720 90.61 -35.37 3.21
N ASN A 721 90.96 -34.91 2.00
CA ASN A 721 90.13 -34.03 1.18
C ASN A 721 88.81 -34.73 0.80
N SER A 722 87.69 -34.04 0.95
CA SER A 722 86.33 -34.58 0.82
C SER A 722 85.87 -34.92 -0.61
N GLU A 723 86.76 -34.98 -1.61
CA GLU A 723 86.44 -35.17 -3.04
C GLU A 723 86.69 -36.58 -3.61
N SER A 724 86.93 -37.60 -2.78
CA SER A 724 86.96 -39.01 -3.23
C SER A 724 85.72 -39.83 -2.85
#